data_AF-A0A3Q1IPI5-F1
#
_entry.id   AF-A0A3Q1IPI5-F1
#
_cell.length_a   1.000
_cell.length_b   1.000
_cell.length_c   1.000
_cell.angle_alpha   90.00
_cell.angle_beta   90.00
_cell.angle_gamma   90.00
#
_symmetry.space_group_name_H-M   'P 1'
#
loop_
_entity.id
_entity.type
_entity.pdbx_description
1 polymer ?
#
loop_
_entity_poly.entity_id
_entity_poly.type
_entity_poly.pdbx_seq_one_letter_code
_entity_poly.pdbx_strand_id
1 'polypeptide(L)'
;MGCGMGKSPPQLNKCDRAIRAALLIQRWYRQYVARLEMRRRCTWNIFQSIEYAGEQDQIKVRLLASPHCSIILLSRFNVGNIISHIFHENETCRDTEWERYFCYRSIEVPDSYNGPHLTFPMTFCGVSKLVEAFKHKQQLHARYVLQLLGETWRLLRILPNINYVSACHTKEITICGTLQHSFLDTFMFSSLPMKHTLNNNGLPSSEKPYVFNGDYVDRGKSSLEILLILFGFLLVYPNDVHLNRGNHEDHIVNLRYGFTKEVLGKYRVHGKKILKLLQKIFSWLPLATVIDHKVLIVHGGISDTTDLNTIARVDRHKHELPRRSLHNLPISSQLNWSVEEELKRRRRLAGFDQSYGEVKKSDSDSDPDSGETMETDEHEWKQVSDGRDVGSQLVQNVLTKIDCYTQIVDVLWSDPVPQNGCFTNEVRGGGCYWGPDVTEEVLGRHNLQLLIRSHECKQDGYEFCHNRKVVTIFSASNYYEVGSNRGAYIRMGPDLVPHFIQYQASQACRELTLRQSVGRTERSALRALRKQLYAHKSDLISAFQEFDPNNTGMISLSQWASATESILKLGLPWRVLRSQLASSMQNGTMDYQKWIREFSITEPKLEVLSDTSILETMYKNHSNLETIFRIIDTDHSGSISFEEFHQTWKLLSSHLKTEISDKAIADLAQSIDFNKDGSIDINEFMEAFRLVDLSAHT
;
A
#
# COMPACT_ATOMS: atom_id res chain seq x y z
N MET A 1 -37.18 29.35 -72.25
CA MET A 1 -36.91 30.75 -71.84
C MET A 1 -37.39 30.90 -70.40
N GLY A 2 -36.66 31.50 -69.46
CA GLY A 2 -35.33 32.13 -69.55
C GLY A 2 -34.56 32.06 -68.23
N CYS A 3 -33.29 32.47 -68.25
CA CYS A 3 -32.37 32.40 -67.11
C CYS A 3 -32.65 33.46 -66.04
N GLY A 4 -32.41 33.14 -64.76
CA GLY A 4 -32.65 34.02 -63.62
C GLY A 4 -31.60 33.90 -62.51
N MET A 5 -30.35 34.25 -62.84
CA MET A 5 -29.24 34.65 -61.96
C MET A 5 -29.14 34.01 -60.55
N GLY A 6 -28.11 33.17 -60.36
CA GLY A 6 -27.73 32.68 -59.04
C GLY A 6 -27.30 33.82 -58.10
N LYS A 7 -27.93 33.89 -56.92
CA LYS A 7 -27.47 34.76 -55.84
C LYS A 7 -26.18 34.17 -55.25
N SER A 8 -25.07 34.88 -55.43
CA SER A 8 -23.85 34.62 -54.66
C SER A 8 -24.16 34.73 -53.16
N PRO A 9 -23.59 33.86 -52.31
CA PRO A 9 -23.80 33.95 -50.87
C PRO A 9 -23.23 35.30 -50.36
N PRO A 10 -23.88 35.94 -49.37
CA PRO A 10 -23.43 37.24 -48.89
C PRO A 10 -21.98 37.14 -48.41
N GLN A 11 -21.11 38.00 -48.96
CA GLN A 11 -19.72 38.07 -48.52
C GLN A 11 -19.70 38.55 -47.07
N LEU A 12 -19.54 37.63 -46.11
CA LEU A 12 -19.35 37.99 -44.72
C LEU A 12 -18.17 38.96 -44.59
N ASN A 13 -18.36 40.04 -43.82
CA ASN A 13 -17.30 40.99 -43.55
C ASN A 13 -16.09 40.27 -42.93
N LYS A 14 -14.89 40.82 -43.17
CA LYS A 14 -13.63 40.20 -42.73
C LYS A 14 -13.61 39.98 -41.20
N CYS A 15 -14.23 40.90 -40.45
CA CYS A 15 -14.47 40.78 -39.01
C CYS A 15 -15.40 39.61 -38.65
N ASP A 16 -16.55 39.44 -39.31
CA ASP A 16 -17.50 38.35 -39.00
C ASP A 16 -16.88 36.97 -39.27
N ARG A 17 -16.09 36.85 -40.34
CA ARG A 17 -15.30 35.65 -40.62
C ARG A 17 -14.27 35.38 -39.52
N ALA A 18 -13.55 36.40 -39.07
CA ALA A 18 -12.58 36.28 -37.97
C ALA A 18 -13.25 35.89 -36.65
N ILE A 19 -14.40 36.49 -36.29
CA ILE A 19 -15.16 36.18 -35.08
C ILE A 19 -15.68 34.74 -35.13
N ARG A 20 -16.27 34.30 -36.25
CA ARG A 20 -16.73 32.91 -36.41
C ARG A 20 -15.56 31.91 -36.35
N ALA A 21 -14.41 32.22 -36.95
CA ALA A 21 -13.22 31.40 -36.85
C ALA A 21 -12.70 31.31 -35.41
N ALA A 22 -12.64 32.44 -34.69
CA ALA A 22 -12.22 32.48 -33.28
C ALA A 22 -13.15 31.64 -32.38
N LEU A 23 -14.48 31.72 -32.56
CA LEU A 23 -15.44 30.91 -31.82
C LEU A 23 -15.30 29.41 -32.12
N LEU A 24 -15.04 29.03 -33.37
CA LEU A 24 -14.77 27.63 -33.75
C LEU A 24 -13.46 27.12 -33.13
N ILE A 25 -12.40 27.92 -33.15
CA ILE A 25 -11.11 27.59 -32.51
C ILE A 25 -11.27 27.46 -30.99
N GLN A 26 -11.98 28.38 -30.34
CA GLN A 26 -12.26 28.29 -28.90
C GLN A 26 -13.10 27.05 -28.54
N ARG A 27 -14.13 26.73 -29.32
CA ARG A 27 -14.96 25.52 -29.11
C ARG A 27 -14.12 24.25 -29.29
N TRP A 28 -13.33 24.17 -30.35
CA TRP A 28 -12.41 23.06 -30.60
C TRP A 28 -11.38 22.92 -29.48
N TYR A 29 -10.78 24.03 -29.02
CA TYR A 29 -9.79 24.03 -27.95
C TYR A 29 -10.39 23.57 -26.62
N ARG A 30 -11.58 24.05 -26.23
CA ARG A 30 -12.28 23.57 -25.03
C ARG A 30 -12.58 22.07 -25.10
N GLN A 31 -13.05 21.58 -26.25
CA GLN A 31 -13.28 20.14 -26.47
C GLN A 31 -11.98 19.32 -26.44
N TYR A 32 -10.89 19.86 -27.00
CA TYR A 32 -9.57 19.23 -27.00
C TYR A 32 -9.01 19.11 -25.58
N VAL A 33 -9.04 20.20 -24.79
CA VAL A 33 -8.61 20.21 -23.39
C VAL A 33 -9.45 19.25 -22.54
N ALA A 34 -10.78 19.27 -22.69
CA ALA A 34 -11.66 18.34 -21.96
C ALA A 34 -11.38 16.87 -22.27
N ARG A 35 -11.12 16.52 -23.55
CA ARG A 35 -10.71 15.15 -23.94
C ARG A 35 -9.35 14.76 -23.38
N LEU A 36 -8.41 15.71 -23.33
CA LEU A 36 -7.07 15.46 -22.80
C LEU A 36 -7.10 15.22 -21.29
N GLU A 37 -7.89 16.01 -20.57
CA GLU A 37 -8.13 15.87 -19.14
C GLU A 37 -8.89 14.57 -18.81
N MET A 38 -9.88 14.19 -19.61
CA MET A 38 -10.56 12.89 -19.44
C MET A 38 -9.60 11.70 -19.60
N ARG A 39 -8.71 11.72 -20.61
CA ARG A 39 -7.67 10.69 -20.78
C ARG A 39 -6.68 10.67 -19.61
N ARG A 40 -6.30 11.85 -19.10
CA ARG A 40 -5.44 11.99 -17.92
C ARG A 40 -6.06 11.37 -16.68
N ARG A 41 -7.32 11.68 -16.36
CA ARG A 41 -8.07 11.09 -15.23
C ARG A 41 -8.24 9.59 -15.41
N CYS A 42 -8.60 9.13 -16.60
CA CYS A 42 -8.75 7.70 -16.86
C CYS A 42 -7.43 6.93 -16.70
N THR A 43 -6.31 7.53 -17.14
CA THR A 43 -4.94 7.02 -16.89
C THR A 43 -4.62 6.96 -15.40
N TRP A 44 -4.98 8.00 -14.65
CA TRP A 44 -4.78 8.07 -13.20
C TRP A 44 -5.53 6.96 -12.47
N ASN A 45 -6.83 6.81 -12.75
CA ASN A 45 -7.67 5.77 -12.16
C ASN A 45 -7.12 4.36 -12.45
N ILE A 46 -6.58 4.08 -13.64
CA ILE A 46 -5.94 2.78 -13.92
C ILE A 46 -4.79 2.51 -12.94
N PHE A 47 -3.88 3.47 -12.76
CA PHE A 47 -2.74 3.29 -11.84
C PHE A 47 -3.21 3.10 -10.39
N GLN A 48 -4.10 3.98 -9.93
CA GLN A 48 -4.61 3.98 -8.55
C GLN A 48 -5.40 2.70 -8.24
N SER A 49 -6.28 2.23 -9.14
CA SER A 49 -7.02 0.97 -8.95
C SER A 49 -6.11 -0.25 -8.89
N ILE A 50 -5.10 -0.34 -9.79
CA ILE A 50 -4.14 -1.46 -9.77
C ILE A 50 -3.31 -1.46 -8.48
N GLU A 51 -2.95 -0.27 -8.01
CA GLU A 51 -2.20 -0.09 -6.77
C GLU A 51 -3.00 -0.55 -5.54
N TYR A 52 -4.21 -0.02 -5.35
CA TYR A 52 -5.02 -0.31 -4.18
C TYR A 52 -5.51 -1.77 -4.14
N ALA A 53 -5.84 -2.37 -5.29
CA ALA A 53 -6.15 -3.81 -5.35
C ALA A 53 -5.00 -4.66 -4.79
N GLY A 54 -3.75 -4.28 -5.06
CA GLY A 54 -2.57 -4.91 -4.48
C GLY A 54 -2.45 -4.75 -2.96
N GLU A 55 -2.88 -3.60 -2.42
CA GLU A 55 -2.88 -3.32 -0.98
C GLU A 55 -3.97 -4.14 -0.27
N GLN A 56 -5.16 -4.21 -0.88
CA GLN A 56 -6.32 -4.96 -0.38
C GLN A 56 -6.01 -6.44 -0.15
N ASP A 57 -5.32 -7.08 -1.10
CA ASP A 57 -4.84 -8.45 -0.97
C ASP A 57 -3.89 -8.62 0.22
N GLN A 58 -3.03 -7.62 0.47
CA GLN A 58 -1.99 -7.71 1.47
C GLN A 58 -2.54 -7.58 2.90
N ILE A 59 -3.54 -6.73 3.12
CA ILE A 59 -4.18 -6.63 4.44
C ILE A 59 -5.00 -7.90 4.75
N LYS A 60 -5.64 -8.52 3.74
CA LYS A 60 -6.25 -9.86 3.90
C LYS A 60 -5.20 -10.90 4.34
N VAL A 61 -4.02 -10.92 3.71
CA VAL A 61 -2.90 -11.80 4.13
C VAL A 61 -2.42 -11.49 5.55
N ARG A 62 -2.32 -10.22 5.94
CA ARG A 62 -1.94 -9.79 7.30
C ARG A 62 -2.96 -10.24 8.36
N LEU A 63 -4.25 -10.12 8.05
CA LEU A 63 -5.34 -10.60 8.91
C LEU A 63 -5.29 -12.12 9.06
N LEU A 64 -5.06 -12.87 7.97
CA LEU A 64 -4.90 -14.33 8.00
C LEU A 64 -3.65 -14.79 8.78
N ALA A 65 -2.56 -14.02 8.76
CA ALA A 65 -1.34 -14.30 9.52
C ALA A 65 -1.46 -13.96 11.02
N SER A 66 -2.51 -13.25 11.45
CA SER A 66 -2.74 -12.92 12.86
C SER A 66 -3.36 -14.13 13.60
N PRO A 67 -2.75 -14.64 14.70
CA PRO A 67 -3.16 -15.90 15.36
C PRO A 67 -4.61 -16.01 15.87
N HIS A 68 -5.39 -14.92 15.86
CA HIS A 68 -6.76 -14.87 16.40
C HIS A 68 -7.85 -14.40 15.41
N CYS A 69 -7.52 -14.08 14.16
CA CYS A 69 -8.54 -13.75 13.14
C CYS A 69 -9.10 -14.98 12.40
N SER A 70 -8.60 -16.18 12.72
CA SER A 70 -8.90 -17.47 12.09
C SER A 70 -10.35 -17.98 12.22
N ILE A 71 -11.23 -17.25 12.90
CA ILE A 71 -12.64 -17.65 13.12
C ILE A 71 -13.63 -16.99 12.15
N ILE A 72 -13.30 -15.86 11.50
CA ILE A 72 -14.33 -15.00 10.86
C ILE A 72 -14.28 -14.96 9.32
N LEU A 73 -13.13 -15.17 8.65
CA LEU A 73 -13.00 -14.98 7.18
C LEU A 73 -12.28 -16.13 6.46
N LEU A 74 -12.91 -17.31 6.43
CA LEU A 74 -12.48 -18.44 5.59
C LEU A 74 -13.15 -18.44 4.21
N SER A 75 -12.68 -17.61 3.27
CA SER A 75 -12.70 -17.97 1.84
C SER A 75 -11.74 -17.13 0.97
N ARG A 76 -10.87 -17.86 0.24
CA ARG A 76 -9.96 -17.42 -0.85
C ARG A 76 -8.70 -16.63 -0.46
N PHE A 77 -7.59 -17.07 -1.10
CA PHE A 77 -6.19 -16.60 -1.03
C PHE A 77 -5.39 -17.02 0.22
N ASN A 78 -4.39 -17.90 -0.01
CA ASN A 78 -3.79 -18.75 1.03
C ASN A 78 -2.23 -18.71 1.04
N VAL A 79 -1.63 -17.63 0.51
CA VAL A 79 -0.16 -17.49 0.37
C VAL A 79 0.54 -17.11 1.68
N GLY A 80 -0.20 -16.57 2.67
CA GLY A 80 0.34 -16.08 3.93
C GLY A 80 1.02 -17.13 4.82
N ASN A 81 0.56 -18.39 4.78
CA ASN A 81 1.06 -19.44 5.67
C ASN A 81 2.53 -19.79 5.44
N ILE A 82 3.01 -19.76 4.19
CA ILE A 82 4.41 -20.09 3.86
C ILE A 82 5.35 -18.97 4.35
N ILE A 83 4.95 -17.71 4.17
CA ILE A 83 5.72 -16.54 4.64
C ILE A 83 5.78 -16.49 6.17
N SER A 84 4.68 -16.84 6.86
CA SER A 84 4.62 -16.94 8.32
C SER A 84 5.74 -17.84 8.87
N HIS A 85 5.94 -19.02 8.27
CA HIS A 85 6.95 -19.99 8.73
C HIS A 85 8.41 -19.53 8.56
N ILE A 86 8.69 -18.56 7.69
CA ILE A 86 10.06 -18.08 7.40
C ILE A 86 10.52 -16.99 8.37
N PHE A 87 9.57 -16.27 8.97
CA PHE A 87 9.85 -15.19 9.92
C PHE A 87 9.46 -15.53 11.37
N HIS A 88 8.60 -16.53 11.61
CA HIS A 88 8.28 -17.03 12.96
C HIS A 88 9.17 -18.21 13.41
N GLU A 89 10.42 -17.91 13.74
CA GLU A 89 10.99 -18.49 14.96
C GLU A 89 10.53 -17.63 16.15
N ASN A 90 9.63 -18.19 16.96
CA ASN A 90 9.04 -17.51 18.12
C ASN A 90 10.05 -17.44 19.28
N GLU A 91 11.00 -16.51 19.21
CA GLU A 91 11.89 -16.22 20.32
C GLU A 91 11.46 -14.95 21.06
N THR A 92 10.75 -15.13 22.18
CA THR A 92 10.55 -14.09 23.21
C THR A 92 11.86 -13.84 23.95
N CYS A 93 12.76 -13.16 23.24
CA CYS A 93 14.18 -12.96 23.55
C CYS A 93 14.38 -11.56 24.15
N ARG A 94 15.16 -11.44 25.25
CA ARG A 94 15.31 -10.20 26.02
C ARG A 94 16.13 -9.17 25.24
N ASP A 95 15.93 -7.88 25.49
CA ASP A 95 16.61 -6.80 24.75
C ASP A 95 18.15 -6.95 24.69
N THR A 96 18.76 -7.43 25.76
CA THR A 96 20.21 -7.71 25.86
C THR A 96 20.71 -8.80 24.91
N GLU A 97 19.85 -9.73 24.52
CA GLU A 97 20.17 -10.82 23.59
C GLU A 97 20.05 -10.31 22.14
N TRP A 98 19.12 -9.41 21.87
CA TRP A 98 19.01 -8.72 20.57
C TRP A 98 20.20 -7.82 20.27
N GLU A 99 20.75 -7.10 21.26
CA GLU A 99 21.98 -6.31 21.05
C GLU A 99 23.19 -7.21 20.69
N ARG A 100 23.24 -8.44 21.20
CA ARG A 100 24.23 -9.45 20.79
C ARG A 100 23.95 -9.97 19.38
N TYR A 101 22.70 -10.33 19.08
CA TYR A 101 22.28 -10.79 17.75
C TYR A 101 22.60 -9.76 16.65
N PHE A 102 22.27 -8.48 16.89
CA PHE A 102 22.55 -7.37 15.98
C PHE A 102 23.98 -6.82 16.06
N CYS A 103 24.87 -7.43 16.84
CA CYS A 103 26.26 -7.00 16.95
C CYS A 103 26.92 -6.89 15.57
N TYR A 104 27.43 -5.71 15.27
CA TYR A 104 28.18 -5.38 14.05
C TYR A 104 29.70 -5.42 14.27
N ARG A 105 30.17 -5.55 15.52
CA ARG A 105 31.60 -5.43 15.86
C ARG A 105 32.44 -6.55 15.26
N SER A 106 31.86 -7.75 15.11
CA SER A 106 32.45 -8.92 14.47
C SER A 106 32.41 -8.91 12.93
N ILE A 107 31.79 -7.90 12.30
CA ILE A 107 31.80 -7.75 10.85
C ILE A 107 33.04 -6.93 10.47
N GLU A 108 34.06 -7.60 9.93
CA GLU A 108 35.27 -6.96 9.42
C GLU A 108 34.96 -6.07 8.21
N VAL A 109 35.75 -5.01 8.02
CA VAL A 109 35.68 -4.14 6.84
C VAL A 109 36.94 -4.40 6.02
N PRO A 110 36.84 -4.92 4.79
CA PRO A 110 38.03 -5.15 3.97
C PRO A 110 38.77 -3.85 3.64
N ASP A 111 40.09 -3.89 3.57
CA ASP A 111 40.92 -2.72 3.21
C ASP A 111 40.62 -2.17 1.80
N SER A 112 39.97 -2.96 0.94
CA SER A 112 39.48 -2.55 -0.38
C SER A 112 38.20 -1.70 -0.33
N TYR A 113 37.58 -1.52 0.85
CA TYR A 113 36.36 -0.73 1.00
C TYR A 113 36.64 0.78 1.02
N ASN A 114 36.50 1.42 -0.13
CA ASN A 114 36.73 2.87 -0.31
C ASN A 114 35.51 3.76 0.03
N GLY A 115 34.45 3.21 0.64
CA GLY A 115 33.22 3.96 0.94
C GLY A 115 33.23 4.68 2.30
N PRO A 116 32.14 5.38 2.66
CA PRO A 116 32.08 6.18 3.88
C PRO A 116 32.20 5.32 5.15
N HIS A 117 33.19 5.66 5.96
CA HIS A 117 33.38 5.09 7.30
C HIS A 117 32.63 5.95 8.32
N LEU A 118 31.64 5.38 9.00
CA LEU A 118 30.80 6.10 9.96
C LEU A 118 31.35 5.98 11.39
N THR A 119 31.27 7.10 12.12
CA THR A 119 31.61 7.20 13.53
C THR A 119 30.41 7.73 14.31
N PHE A 120 30.32 7.36 15.59
CA PHE A 120 29.18 7.67 16.45
C PHE A 120 29.67 8.30 17.78
N PRO A 121 28.97 9.30 18.35
CA PRO A 121 27.68 9.86 17.95
C PRO A 121 27.69 10.47 16.54
N MET A 122 26.58 10.33 15.81
CA MET A 122 26.49 10.75 14.41
C MET A 122 26.71 12.26 14.31
N THR A 123 27.44 12.69 13.28
CA THR A 123 27.71 14.11 13.02
C THR A 123 27.19 14.53 11.64
N PHE A 124 26.93 15.83 11.46
CA PHE A 124 26.57 16.38 10.15
C PHE A 124 27.60 16.03 9.06
N CYS A 125 28.90 15.97 9.40
CA CYS A 125 29.96 15.53 8.49
C CYS A 125 29.81 14.04 8.09
N GLY A 126 29.46 13.17 9.04
CA GLY A 126 29.16 11.76 8.78
C GLY A 126 27.97 11.57 7.83
N VAL A 127 26.86 12.28 8.09
CA VAL A 127 25.67 12.25 7.22
C VAL A 127 25.97 12.86 5.85
N SER A 128 26.73 13.96 5.77
CA SER A 128 27.12 14.57 4.49
C SER A 128 27.96 13.63 3.63
N LYS A 129 28.89 12.88 4.22
CA LYS A 129 29.65 11.83 3.53
C LYS A 129 28.76 10.69 3.04
N LEU A 130 27.75 10.30 3.84
CA LEU A 130 26.78 9.28 3.46
C LEU A 130 25.94 9.71 2.24
N VAL A 131 25.45 10.95 2.24
CA VAL A 131 24.71 11.54 1.12
C VAL A 131 25.57 11.57 -0.15
N GLU A 132 26.80 12.08 -0.06
CA GLU A 132 27.68 12.19 -1.24
C GLU A 132 28.13 10.83 -1.78
N ALA A 133 28.30 9.82 -0.93
CA ALA A 133 28.60 8.45 -1.35
C ALA A 133 27.42 7.84 -2.13
N PHE A 134 26.20 7.91 -1.58
CA PHE A 134 25.01 7.39 -2.24
C PHE A 134 24.68 8.11 -3.55
N LYS A 135 25.00 9.41 -3.68
CA LYS A 135 24.92 10.18 -4.93
C LYS A 135 25.79 9.59 -6.04
N HIS A 136 26.97 9.11 -5.68
CA HIS A 136 27.87 8.39 -6.57
C HIS A 136 27.56 6.88 -6.67
N LYS A 137 26.38 6.46 -6.20
CA LYS A 137 25.92 5.07 -6.16
C LYS A 137 26.86 4.12 -5.41
N GLN A 138 27.66 4.64 -4.48
CA GLN A 138 28.53 3.83 -3.62
C GLN A 138 27.70 3.18 -2.50
N GLN A 139 27.87 1.88 -2.29
CA GLN A 139 27.16 1.16 -1.24
C GLN A 139 27.83 1.37 0.14
N LEU A 140 27.02 1.57 1.19
CA LEU A 140 27.52 1.61 2.57
C LEU A 140 27.93 0.20 3.02
N HIS A 141 29.03 0.04 3.77
CA HIS A 141 29.40 -1.29 4.28
C HIS A 141 28.37 -1.81 5.29
N ALA A 142 28.08 -3.12 5.27
CA ALA A 142 27.07 -3.75 6.12
C ALA A 142 27.28 -3.50 7.62
N ARG A 143 28.54 -3.40 8.06
CA ARG A 143 28.93 -2.99 9.42
C ARG A 143 28.32 -1.64 9.80
N TYR A 144 28.48 -0.64 8.94
CA TYR A 144 28.01 0.73 9.19
C TYR A 144 26.50 0.85 9.02
N VAL A 145 25.87 0.05 8.14
CA VAL A 145 24.41 -0.08 8.07
C VAL A 145 23.86 -0.56 9.41
N LEU A 146 24.33 -1.70 9.91
CA LEU A 146 23.87 -2.29 11.17
C LEU A 146 24.18 -1.39 12.39
N GLN A 147 25.30 -0.65 12.35
CA GLN A 147 25.63 0.34 13.37
C GLN A 147 24.65 1.53 13.38
N LEU A 148 24.38 2.14 12.22
CA LEU A 148 23.45 3.26 12.08
C LEU A 148 22.04 2.85 12.50
N LEU A 149 21.57 1.70 12.02
CA LEU A 149 20.28 1.12 12.42
C LEU A 149 20.23 0.81 13.92
N GLY A 150 21.32 0.29 14.51
CA GLY A 150 21.41 0.02 15.94
C GLY A 150 21.26 1.26 16.81
N GLU A 151 21.96 2.36 16.50
CA GLU A 151 21.80 3.62 17.25
C GLU A 151 20.43 4.25 17.02
N THR A 152 19.88 4.15 15.80
CA THR A 152 18.50 4.60 15.49
C THR A 152 17.49 3.85 16.34
N TRP A 153 17.62 2.52 16.45
CA TRP A 153 16.73 1.70 17.25
C TRP A 153 16.75 2.10 18.74
N ARG A 154 17.93 2.47 19.29
CA ARG A 154 18.04 2.98 20.66
C ARG A 154 17.32 4.32 20.84
N LEU A 155 17.48 5.25 19.89
CA LEU A 155 16.81 6.55 19.94
C LEU A 155 15.28 6.41 19.84
N LEU A 156 14.76 5.64 18.88
CA LEU A 156 13.31 5.49 18.70
C LEU A 156 12.60 4.88 19.93
N ARG A 157 13.30 4.07 20.73
CA ARG A 157 12.77 3.47 21.97
C ARG A 157 12.45 4.48 23.08
N ILE A 158 13.07 5.66 23.07
CA ILE A 158 12.80 6.72 24.05
C ILE A 158 11.84 7.80 23.51
N LEU A 159 11.43 7.73 22.23
CA LEU A 159 10.48 8.68 21.65
C LEU A 159 9.02 8.31 21.97
N PRO A 160 8.14 9.31 22.15
CA PRO A 160 6.71 9.10 22.34
C PRO A 160 6.02 8.60 21.04
N ASN A 161 4.76 8.18 21.15
CA ASN A 161 3.93 7.90 19.97
C ASN A 161 3.55 9.18 19.19
N ILE A 162 3.44 10.31 19.89
CA ILE A 162 3.11 11.62 19.32
C ILE A 162 4.25 12.58 19.65
N ASN A 163 4.94 13.08 18.63
CA ASN A 163 5.91 14.15 18.81
C ASN A 163 5.17 15.48 18.95
N TYR A 164 5.47 16.27 19.98
CA TYR A 164 4.97 17.65 20.09
C TYR A 164 6.08 18.61 19.69
N VAL A 165 5.82 19.43 18.69
CA VAL A 165 6.79 20.34 18.05
C VAL A 165 6.20 21.75 18.07
N SER A 166 7.06 22.77 18.11
CA SER A 166 6.62 24.17 18.12
C SER A 166 7.33 25.00 17.07
N ALA A 167 6.57 25.81 16.32
CA ALA A 167 7.08 26.76 15.35
C ALA A 167 7.42 28.13 15.98
N CYS A 168 7.19 28.34 17.28
CA CYS A 168 7.17 29.67 17.90
C CYS A 168 8.51 30.44 17.98
N HIS A 169 9.60 29.93 17.40
CA HIS A 169 10.96 30.51 17.49
C HIS A 169 11.59 30.80 16.13
N THR A 170 10.97 31.62 15.27
CA THR A 170 11.48 32.05 13.94
C THR A 170 11.80 30.96 12.91
N LYS A 171 11.71 29.68 13.29
CA LYS A 171 11.98 28.52 12.45
C LYS A 171 10.71 28.13 11.70
N GLU A 172 10.81 28.11 10.38
CA GLU A 172 9.78 27.58 9.51
C GLU A 172 9.95 26.05 9.42
N ILE A 173 8.93 25.30 9.81
CA ILE A 173 8.96 23.83 9.82
C ILE A 173 8.65 23.33 8.41
N THR A 174 9.48 22.42 7.89
CA THR A 174 9.21 21.74 6.61
C THR A 174 8.50 20.41 6.84
N ILE A 175 7.40 20.15 6.15
CA ILE A 175 6.64 18.91 6.24
C ILE A 175 6.66 18.23 4.87
N CYS A 176 7.27 17.05 4.82
CA CYS A 176 7.36 16.18 3.65
C CYS A 176 6.38 15.01 3.79
N GLY A 177 5.66 14.67 2.72
CA GLY A 177 4.83 13.49 2.65
C GLY A 177 5.61 12.23 2.26
N THR A 178 4.92 11.24 1.69
CA THR A 178 5.51 10.04 1.08
C THR A 178 6.69 10.39 0.18
N LEU A 179 7.85 9.76 0.39
CA LEU A 179 9.12 10.07 -0.30
C LEU A 179 9.46 9.11 -1.45
N GLN A 180 8.74 8.00 -1.54
CA GLN A 180 9.04 6.82 -2.37
C GLN A 180 9.77 7.13 -3.69
N HIS A 181 10.88 6.40 -3.89
CA HIS A 181 11.72 6.27 -5.09
C HIS A 181 12.30 7.51 -5.78
N SER A 182 11.73 8.71 -5.60
CA SER A 182 12.03 9.91 -6.42
C SER A 182 12.60 11.08 -5.60
N PHE A 183 12.51 11.03 -4.28
CA PHE A 183 13.08 12.06 -3.41
C PHE A 183 14.59 12.18 -3.57
N LEU A 184 15.31 11.05 -3.72
CA LEU A 184 16.75 11.08 -3.96
C LEU A 184 17.11 11.78 -5.27
N ASP A 185 16.52 11.39 -6.40
CA ASP A 185 16.81 11.98 -7.71
C ASP A 185 16.54 13.50 -7.75
N THR A 186 15.60 14.00 -6.94
CA THR A 186 15.17 15.41 -6.96
C THR A 186 15.82 16.29 -5.88
N PHE A 187 16.07 15.72 -4.70
CA PHE A 187 16.46 16.47 -3.51
C PHE A 187 17.95 16.28 -3.16
N MET A 188 18.54 15.14 -3.54
CA MET A 188 19.91 14.77 -3.13
C MET A 188 20.87 14.51 -4.30
N PHE A 189 20.43 13.81 -5.36
CA PHE A 189 21.31 13.14 -6.33
C PHE A 189 21.28 13.67 -7.76
N SER A 190 20.51 14.73 -8.05
CA SER A 190 20.59 15.37 -9.37
C SER A 190 22.03 15.80 -9.65
N SER A 191 22.66 15.27 -10.69
CA SER A 191 24.05 15.56 -11.10
C SER A 191 24.24 16.94 -11.75
N LEU A 192 23.25 17.82 -11.61
CA LEU A 192 23.34 19.26 -11.88
C LEU A 192 23.86 19.97 -10.63
N PRO A 193 24.58 21.10 -10.76
CA PRO A 193 25.02 21.87 -9.60
C PRO A 193 23.81 22.21 -8.72
N MET A 194 23.99 21.97 -7.43
CA MET A 194 23.12 22.29 -6.30
C MET A 194 22.47 23.69 -6.43
N LYS A 195 21.33 23.79 -7.14
CA LYS A 195 20.73 25.11 -7.49
C LYS A 195 19.21 25.26 -7.35
N HIS A 196 18.40 24.20 -7.23
CA HIS A 196 16.93 24.37 -7.31
C HIS A 196 16.07 23.79 -6.17
N THR A 197 16.50 22.75 -5.46
CA THR A 197 15.78 22.19 -4.30
C THR A 197 16.46 22.57 -2.99
N LEU A 198 17.74 22.19 -2.82
CA LEU A 198 18.52 22.55 -1.62
C LEU A 198 18.89 24.03 -1.53
N ASN A 199 18.90 24.81 -2.63
CA ASN A 199 19.12 26.26 -2.52
C ASN A 199 17.90 27.03 -1.98
N ASN A 200 16.69 26.47 -2.08
CA ASN A 200 15.47 27.14 -1.59
C ASN A 200 15.06 26.65 -0.19
N ASN A 201 15.43 25.43 0.21
CA ASN A 201 15.11 24.89 1.54
C ASN A 201 16.34 24.49 2.37
N GLY A 202 17.38 23.89 1.79
CA GLY A 202 18.58 23.42 2.51
C GLY A 202 18.44 22.03 3.13
N LEU A 203 19.55 21.50 3.66
CA LEU A 203 19.55 20.23 4.42
C LEU A 203 18.94 20.45 5.82
N PRO A 204 18.43 19.38 6.47
CA PRO A 204 17.99 19.47 7.86
C PRO A 204 19.09 19.99 8.78
N SER A 205 18.72 20.89 9.67
CA SER A 205 19.58 21.49 10.69
C SER A 205 18.73 22.00 11.84
N SER A 206 19.36 22.41 12.96
CA SER A 206 18.60 23.02 14.06
C SER A 206 17.96 24.37 13.71
N GLU A 207 18.28 25.02 12.58
CA GLU A 207 17.53 26.18 12.09
C GLU A 207 16.37 25.79 11.17
N LYS A 208 16.37 24.54 10.68
CA LYS A 208 15.52 24.03 9.60
C LYS A 208 14.95 22.67 9.99
N PRO A 209 13.93 22.66 10.88
CA PRO A 209 13.29 21.42 11.31
C PRO A 209 12.46 20.79 10.19
N TYR A 210 12.38 19.46 10.21
CA TYR A 210 11.67 18.64 9.24
C TYR A 210 10.76 17.63 9.92
N VAL A 211 9.54 17.49 9.42
CA VAL A 211 8.66 16.34 9.66
C VAL A 211 8.58 15.55 8.36
N PHE A 212 9.04 14.31 8.35
CA PHE A 212 8.79 13.37 7.26
C PHE A 212 7.66 12.43 7.69
N ASN A 213 6.63 12.32 6.85
CA ASN A 213 5.36 11.73 7.25
C ASN A 213 5.09 10.36 6.59
N GLY A 214 5.97 9.40 6.89
CA GLY A 214 5.88 7.99 6.48
C GLY A 214 6.18 7.69 5.00
N ASP A 215 6.22 6.41 4.67
CA ASP A 215 6.52 5.85 3.35
C ASP A 215 7.88 6.32 2.79
N TYR A 216 8.92 5.90 3.48
CA TYR A 216 10.32 6.08 3.10
C TYR A 216 10.80 4.99 2.15
N VAL A 217 10.18 3.81 2.23
CA VAL A 217 10.60 2.59 1.55
C VAL A 217 9.55 2.05 0.57
N ASP A 218 9.92 0.97 -0.12
CA ASP A 218 9.18 0.31 -1.20
C ASP A 218 9.00 1.12 -2.49
N ARG A 219 8.55 0.42 -3.54
CA ARG A 219 8.35 0.89 -4.94
C ARG A 219 9.64 1.32 -5.66
N GLY A 220 10.67 1.76 -4.93
CA GLY A 220 11.95 2.22 -5.43
C GLY A 220 13.07 1.17 -5.46
N LYS A 221 14.22 1.60 -5.98
CA LYS A 221 15.48 0.83 -5.99
C LYS A 221 16.55 1.40 -5.05
N SER A 222 16.25 2.52 -4.39
CA SER A 222 17.16 3.27 -3.51
C SER A 222 16.50 3.62 -2.17
N SER A 223 15.56 2.77 -1.74
CA SER A 223 14.75 2.91 -0.53
C SER A 223 15.61 2.89 0.73
N LEU A 224 16.62 2.01 0.76
CA LEU A 224 17.51 1.87 1.90
C LEU A 224 18.40 3.11 2.06
N GLU A 225 18.86 3.71 0.95
CA GLU A 225 19.66 4.93 0.97
C GLU A 225 18.85 6.12 1.50
N ILE A 226 17.56 6.26 1.11
CA ILE A 226 16.63 7.24 1.71
C ILE A 226 16.59 7.04 3.23
N LEU A 227 16.27 5.81 3.65
CA LEU A 227 16.05 5.49 5.05
C LEU A 227 17.30 5.73 5.91
N LEU A 228 18.48 5.34 5.43
CA LEU A 228 19.75 5.56 6.13
C LEU A 228 20.13 7.04 6.22
N ILE A 229 19.78 7.86 5.22
CA ILE A 229 19.96 9.32 5.28
C ILE A 229 19.01 9.94 6.32
N LEU A 230 17.73 9.57 6.30
CA LEU A 230 16.73 10.09 7.25
C LEU A 230 17.10 9.75 8.70
N PHE A 231 17.48 8.49 8.96
CA PHE A 231 17.99 8.05 10.25
C PHE A 231 19.31 8.73 10.63
N GLY A 232 20.19 8.99 9.66
CA GLY A 232 21.38 9.82 9.86
C GLY A 232 21.02 11.21 10.38
N PHE A 233 20.09 11.91 9.73
CA PHE A 233 19.65 13.24 10.18
C PHE A 233 18.88 13.22 11.51
N LEU A 234 18.04 12.20 11.76
CA LEU A 234 17.39 11.99 13.06
C LEU A 234 18.40 11.81 14.20
N LEU A 235 19.51 11.10 13.95
CA LEU A 235 20.57 10.93 14.95
C LEU A 235 21.42 12.19 15.19
N VAL A 236 21.52 13.10 14.21
CA VAL A 236 22.22 14.39 14.38
C VAL A 236 21.32 15.45 15.01
N TYR A 237 20.04 15.47 14.65
CA TYR A 237 19.06 16.50 15.05
C TYR A 237 17.78 15.88 15.64
N PRO A 238 17.86 15.11 16.75
CA PRO A 238 16.72 14.36 17.30
C PRO A 238 15.56 15.24 17.78
N ASN A 239 15.79 16.54 18.00
CA ASN A 239 14.76 17.51 18.41
C ASN A 239 14.18 18.32 17.23
N ASP A 240 14.83 18.32 16.07
CA ASP A 240 14.43 19.12 14.90
C ASP A 240 14.03 18.25 13.69
N VAL A 241 14.34 16.95 13.68
CA VAL A 241 13.98 15.99 12.61
C VAL A 241 13.06 14.91 13.17
N HIS A 242 11.84 14.84 12.65
CA HIS A 242 10.80 13.92 13.10
C HIS A 242 10.39 12.98 11.96
N LEU A 243 10.30 11.68 12.26
CA LEU A 243 9.88 10.65 11.34
C LEU A 243 8.61 10.00 11.89
N ASN A 244 7.46 10.19 11.23
CA ASN A 244 6.25 9.42 11.53
C ASN A 244 6.29 8.06 10.80
N ARG A 245 5.59 7.06 11.30
CA ARG A 245 5.42 5.76 10.63
C ARG A 245 4.42 5.88 9.49
N GLY A 246 4.73 5.33 8.32
CA GLY A 246 3.79 5.07 7.22
C GLY A 246 3.37 3.61 7.14
N ASN A 247 2.45 3.29 6.22
CA ASN A 247 2.01 1.91 6.05
C ASN A 247 3.08 1.03 5.40
N HIS A 248 4.00 1.62 4.62
CA HIS A 248 5.16 0.91 4.06
C HIS A 248 6.28 0.65 5.07
N GLU A 249 6.27 1.26 6.26
CA GLU A 249 7.14 0.85 7.37
C GLU A 249 6.55 -0.38 8.09
N ASP A 250 6.42 -1.48 7.34
CA ASP A 250 6.00 -2.80 7.81
C ASP A 250 6.55 -3.94 6.94
N HIS A 251 7.16 -4.93 7.59
CA HIS A 251 7.76 -6.09 6.93
C HIS A 251 6.81 -6.88 6.01
N ILE A 252 5.51 -6.96 6.32
CA ILE A 252 4.52 -7.64 5.48
C ILE A 252 4.29 -6.88 4.17
N VAL A 253 4.38 -5.55 4.21
CA VAL A 253 4.26 -4.69 3.03
C VAL A 253 5.56 -4.75 2.21
N ASN A 254 6.71 -4.68 2.87
CA ASN A 254 8.04 -4.72 2.24
C ASN A 254 8.34 -5.99 1.42
N LEU A 255 7.70 -7.11 1.77
CA LEU A 255 7.80 -8.37 1.02
C LEU A 255 7.18 -8.29 -0.38
N ARG A 256 6.13 -7.49 -0.58
CA ARG A 256 5.40 -7.36 -1.86
C ARG A 256 5.91 -6.21 -2.72
N TYR A 257 6.26 -5.08 -2.11
CA TYR A 257 6.54 -3.83 -2.85
C TYR A 257 8.03 -3.52 -3.06
N GLY A 258 8.91 -4.48 -2.73
CA GLY A 258 10.26 -4.55 -3.26
C GLY A 258 11.38 -4.19 -2.29
N PHE A 259 11.11 -3.58 -1.13
CA PHE A 259 12.15 -3.21 -0.18
C PHE A 259 12.92 -4.42 0.36
N THR A 260 12.22 -5.53 0.67
CA THR A 260 12.89 -6.79 1.07
C THR A 260 13.86 -7.29 -0.01
N LYS A 261 13.45 -7.23 -1.28
CA LYS A 261 14.27 -7.59 -2.44
C LYS A 261 15.47 -6.66 -2.59
N GLU A 262 15.27 -5.36 -2.42
CA GLU A 262 16.34 -4.35 -2.47
C GLU A 262 17.44 -4.63 -1.43
N VAL A 263 17.06 -4.90 -0.17
CA VAL A 263 18.01 -5.16 0.93
C VAL A 263 18.74 -6.50 0.72
N LEU A 264 18.03 -7.56 0.33
CA LEU A 264 18.65 -8.88 0.07
C LEU A 264 19.56 -8.87 -1.16
N GLY A 265 19.24 -8.08 -2.18
CA GLY A 265 20.07 -7.89 -3.38
C GLY A 265 21.36 -7.14 -3.08
N LYS A 266 21.27 -6.02 -2.35
CA LYS A 266 22.44 -5.19 -1.96
C LYS A 266 23.34 -5.87 -0.93
N TYR A 267 22.77 -6.57 0.05
CA TYR A 267 23.50 -7.14 1.18
C TYR A 267 23.32 -8.67 1.26
N ARG A 268 23.84 -9.42 0.29
CA ARG A 268 23.64 -10.88 0.20
C ARG A 268 23.90 -11.64 1.52
N VAL A 269 25.03 -11.35 2.19
CA VAL A 269 25.46 -12.04 3.44
C VAL A 269 24.69 -11.56 4.68
N HIS A 270 24.35 -10.27 4.76
CA HIS A 270 23.82 -9.65 5.99
C HIS A 270 22.37 -9.13 5.86
N GLY A 271 21.73 -9.29 4.71
CA GLY A 271 20.43 -8.73 4.39
C GLY A 271 19.31 -9.23 5.29
N LYS A 272 19.27 -10.54 5.58
CA LYS A 272 18.33 -11.13 6.56
C LYS A 272 18.47 -10.45 7.94
N LYS A 273 19.70 -10.22 8.40
CA LYS A 273 20.01 -9.56 9.69
C LYS A 273 19.63 -8.07 9.68
N ILE A 274 19.84 -7.37 8.56
CA ILE A 274 19.42 -5.97 8.36
C ILE A 274 17.88 -5.88 8.38
N LEU A 275 17.18 -6.75 7.66
CA LEU A 275 15.70 -6.77 7.62
C LEU A 275 15.08 -7.07 9.00
N LYS A 276 15.62 -8.03 9.75
CA LYS A 276 15.14 -8.35 11.12
C LYS A 276 15.33 -7.18 12.09
N LEU A 277 16.35 -6.33 11.88
CA LEU A 277 16.52 -5.08 12.63
C LEU A 277 15.57 -3.98 12.16
N LEU A 278 15.36 -3.84 10.84
CA LEU A 278 14.42 -2.88 10.25
C LEU A 278 12.97 -3.13 10.68
N GLN A 279 12.53 -4.40 10.69
CA GLN A 279 11.22 -4.82 11.21
C GLN A 279 10.98 -4.30 12.63
N LYS A 280 12.00 -4.38 13.51
CA LYS A 280 11.94 -3.79 14.85
C LYS A 280 11.91 -2.27 14.80
N ILE A 281 12.84 -1.63 14.09
CA ILE A 281 12.92 -0.17 13.98
C ILE A 281 11.59 0.45 13.53
N PHE A 282 10.94 -0.15 12.54
CA PHE A 282 9.65 0.30 12.03
C PHE A 282 8.53 0.22 13.07
N SER A 283 8.51 -0.78 13.96
CA SER A 283 7.53 -0.83 15.06
C SER A 283 7.78 0.22 16.16
N TRP A 284 8.97 0.81 16.21
CA TRP A 284 9.35 1.87 17.15
C TRP A 284 9.19 3.30 16.61
N LEU A 285 8.87 3.49 15.33
CA LEU A 285 8.61 4.83 14.77
C LEU A 285 7.37 5.49 15.44
N PRO A 286 7.44 6.79 15.80
CA PRO A 286 6.27 7.57 16.22
C PRO A 286 5.11 7.49 15.21
N LEU A 287 3.87 7.57 15.69
CA LEU A 287 2.66 7.44 14.88
C LEU A 287 2.16 8.79 14.35
N ALA A 288 2.41 9.87 15.09
CA ALA A 288 1.95 11.21 14.75
C ALA A 288 2.93 12.29 15.20
N THR A 289 2.76 13.49 14.63
CA THR A 289 3.39 14.73 15.09
C THR A 289 2.33 15.81 15.23
N VAL A 290 2.41 16.64 16.27
CA VAL A 290 1.51 17.77 16.52
C VAL A 290 2.32 19.05 16.62
N ILE A 291 2.02 20.03 15.75
CA ILE A 291 2.64 21.36 15.77
C ILE A 291 1.75 22.33 16.56
N ASP A 292 2.34 22.99 17.56
CA ASP A 292 1.76 24.05 18.40
C ASP A 292 0.36 23.72 18.98
N HIS A 293 0.09 22.43 19.22
CA HIS A 293 -1.21 21.90 19.66
C HIS A 293 -2.39 22.26 18.72
N LYS A 294 -2.10 22.55 17.44
CA LYS A 294 -3.10 23.00 16.45
C LYS A 294 -3.09 22.25 15.13
N VAL A 295 -1.93 21.76 14.69
CA VAL A 295 -1.82 21.00 13.44
C VAL A 295 -1.45 19.56 13.75
N LEU A 296 -2.32 18.62 13.42
CA LEU A 296 -2.05 17.18 13.54
C LEU A 296 -1.48 16.64 12.23
N ILE A 297 -0.40 15.87 12.32
CA ILE A 297 0.27 15.23 11.19
C ILE A 297 0.29 13.72 11.43
N VAL A 298 -0.39 12.97 10.57
CA VAL A 298 -0.51 11.49 10.58
C VAL A 298 -0.27 10.95 9.17
N HIS A 299 0.19 9.72 9.01
CA HIS A 299 0.46 9.21 7.66
C HIS A 299 -0.82 8.97 6.85
N GLY A 300 -1.70 8.08 7.33
CA GLY A 300 -3.00 7.73 6.75
C GLY A 300 -4.03 8.79 7.09
N GLY A 301 -4.78 8.60 8.16
CA GLY A 301 -5.86 9.53 8.49
C GLY A 301 -6.41 9.43 9.90
N ILE A 302 -7.72 9.62 9.99
CA ILE A 302 -8.51 9.57 11.22
C ILE A 302 -9.80 8.78 10.97
N SER A 303 -10.49 8.45 12.06
CA SER A 303 -11.80 7.81 12.16
C SER A 303 -12.67 8.56 13.17
N ASP A 304 -13.97 8.27 13.19
CA ASP A 304 -14.93 8.73 14.20
C ASP A 304 -14.47 8.44 15.65
N THR A 305 -13.88 7.26 15.85
CA THR A 305 -13.32 6.82 17.13
C THR A 305 -11.94 7.37 17.48
N THR A 306 -11.27 8.13 16.58
CA THR A 306 -9.89 8.59 16.81
C THR A 306 -9.73 9.44 18.08
N ASP A 307 -8.79 9.05 18.95
CA ASP A 307 -8.45 9.78 20.17
C ASP A 307 -6.92 9.87 20.36
N LEU A 308 -6.41 11.11 20.38
CA LEU A 308 -4.99 11.37 20.60
C LEU A 308 -4.47 10.89 21.96
N ASN A 309 -5.33 10.81 22.99
CA ASN A 309 -4.91 10.32 24.31
C ASN A 309 -4.68 8.81 24.34
N THR A 310 -5.46 8.07 23.55
CA THR A 310 -5.30 6.65 23.29
C THR A 310 -4.05 6.44 22.44
N ILE A 311 -3.94 7.12 21.28
CA ILE A 311 -2.75 7.07 20.41
C ILE A 311 -1.46 7.37 21.18
N ALA A 312 -1.44 8.35 22.08
CA ALA A 312 -0.28 8.65 22.92
C ALA A 312 0.15 7.51 23.87
N ARG A 313 -0.77 6.60 24.23
CA ARG A 313 -0.56 5.50 25.19
C ARG A 313 -0.40 4.11 24.57
N VAL A 314 -0.74 3.92 23.29
CA VAL A 314 -0.67 2.60 22.63
C VAL A 314 0.74 1.99 22.69
N ASP A 315 0.84 0.70 22.94
CA ASP A 315 2.11 -0.03 22.95
C ASP A 315 2.58 -0.42 21.53
N ARG A 316 2.98 0.59 20.74
CA ARG A 316 3.26 0.49 19.29
C ARG A 316 4.21 -0.64 18.85
N HIS A 317 5.05 -1.16 19.75
CA HIS A 317 6.02 -2.21 19.46
C HIS A 317 5.58 -3.64 19.82
N LYS A 318 4.46 -3.82 20.55
CA LYS A 318 3.99 -5.14 21.04
C LYS A 318 2.78 -5.72 20.30
N HIS A 319 2.45 -5.22 19.11
CA HIS A 319 1.29 -5.71 18.35
C HIS A 319 1.55 -7.00 17.54
N GLU A 320 2.12 -7.99 18.21
CA GLU A 320 1.69 -9.38 18.08
C GLU A 320 0.85 -9.71 19.32
N LEU A 321 -0.38 -10.22 19.15
CA LEU A 321 -1.23 -10.56 20.30
C LEU A 321 -0.53 -11.62 21.17
N PRO A 322 -0.39 -11.42 22.51
CA PRO A 322 0.36 -12.36 23.33
C PRO A 322 -0.26 -13.77 23.33
N ARG A 323 0.47 -14.76 22.81
CA ARG A 323 0.05 -16.19 22.75
C ARG A 323 -0.35 -16.84 24.10
N ARG A 324 -0.10 -16.19 25.23
CA ARG A 324 -0.21 -16.77 26.58
C ARG A 324 -1.47 -16.31 27.33
N SER A 325 -2.61 -16.94 27.03
CA SER A 325 -3.65 -17.25 28.04
C SER A 325 -4.78 -18.19 27.61
N LEU A 326 -4.97 -18.47 26.31
CA LEU A 326 -6.14 -19.26 25.86
C LEU A 326 -5.97 -20.79 25.92
N HIS A 327 -4.77 -21.31 26.22
CA HIS A 327 -4.52 -22.76 26.25
C HIS A 327 -4.97 -23.48 27.55
N ASN A 328 -5.38 -22.75 28.60
CA ASN A 328 -5.74 -23.31 29.90
C ASN A 328 -7.23 -23.11 30.27
N LEU A 329 -8.13 -22.98 29.30
CA LEU A 329 -9.57 -23.11 29.55
C LEU A 329 -9.97 -24.60 29.44
N PRO A 330 -10.51 -25.22 30.51
CA PRO A 330 -11.09 -26.56 30.41
C PRO A 330 -12.27 -26.56 29.44
N ILE A 331 -12.25 -27.44 28.46
CA ILE A 331 -13.35 -27.60 27.50
C ILE A 331 -14.47 -28.40 28.16
N SER A 332 -15.31 -27.74 28.97
CA SER A 332 -16.66 -28.20 29.32
C SER A 332 -17.51 -27.10 30.00
N SER A 333 -18.83 -27.24 29.88
CA SER A 333 -19.90 -26.40 30.48
C SER A 333 -20.07 -24.95 29.99
N GLN A 334 -20.96 -24.81 28.99
CA GLN A 334 -22.00 -23.78 28.87
C GLN A 334 -21.63 -22.28 29.02
N LEU A 335 -21.41 -21.63 27.89
CA LEU A 335 -21.73 -20.21 27.70
C LEU A 335 -22.34 -19.97 26.31
N ASN A 336 -23.64 -20.28 26.17
CA ASN A 336 -24.44 -19.85 25.02
C ASN A 336 -24.78 -18.36 25.17
N TRP A 337 -23.84 -17.48 24.80
CA TRP A 337 -24.11 -16.06 24.61
C TRP A 337 -23.55 -15.62 23.25
N SER A 338 -24.43 -15.58 22.25
CA SER A 338 -24.02 -15.17 20.90
C SER A 338 -23.67 -13.68 20.87
N VAL A 339 -22.51 -13.34 20.30
CA VAL A 339 -22.08 -11.96 20.01
C VAL A 339 -23.12 -11.21 19.19
N GLU A 340 -23.90 -11.93 18.37
CA GLU A 340 -25.04 -11.41 17.61
C GLU A 340 -26.12 -10.76 18.50
N GLU A 341 -26.41 -11.33 19.68
CA GLU A 341 -27.41 -10.77 20.60
C GLU A 341 -26.91 -9.54 21.35
N GLU A 342 -25.61 -9.46 21.67
CA GLU A 342 -25.01 -8.24 22.22
C GLU A 342 -24.96 -7.12 21.17
N LEU A 343 -24.66 -7.44 19.90
CA LEU A 343 -24.74 -6.47 18.81
C LEU A 343 -26.19 -6.00 18.56
N LYS A 344 -27.18 -6.89 18.60
CA LYS A 344 -28.61 -6.52 18.55
C LYS A 344 -29.04 -5.71 19.78
N ARG A 345 -28.50 -6.00 20.98
CA ARG A 345 -28.76 -5.22 22.20
C ARG A 345 -28.20 -3.80 22.07
N ARG A 346 -26.99 -3.64 21.51
CA ARG A 346 -26.38 -2.33 21.25
C ARG A 346 -27.11 -1.53 20.17
N ARG A 347 -27.59 -2.17 19.09
CA ARG A 347 -28.46 -1.51 18.09
C ARG A 347 -29.77 -1.01 18.71
N ARG A 348 -30.40 -1.81 19.59
CA ARG A 348 -31.60 -1.42 20.35
C ARG A 348 -31.33 -0.26 21.32
N LEU A 349 -30.17 -0.24 22.00
CA LEU A 349 -29.74 0.86 22.88
C LEU A 349 -29.37 2.14 22.11
N ALA A 350 -28.94 2.03 20.85
CA ALA A 350 -28.61 3.16 19.98
C ALA A 350 -29.84 3.79 19.28
N GLY A 351 -31.07 3.30 19.53
CA GLY A 351 -32.30 3.89 19.02
C GLY A 351 -32.59 3.65 17.53
N PHE A 352 -31.80 2.82 16.84
CA PHE A 352 -31.99 2.51 15.42
C PHE A 352 -32.94 1.33 15.21
N ASP A 353 -34.25 1.57 15.37
CA ASP A 353 -35.28 0.82 14.62
C ASP A 353 -36.64 1.57 14.61
N GLN A 354 -36.94 2.28 13.52
CA GLN A 354 -38.30 2.75 13.20
C GLN A 354 -38.56 2.76 11.69
N SER A 355 -39.64 2.06 11.30
CA SER A 355 -40.23 1.96 9.94
C SER A 355 -39.39 1.20 8.90
N TYR A 356 -39.96 0.37 8.01
CA TYR A 356 -41.35 0.18 7.61
C TYR A 356 -41.76 -1.30 7.64
N GLY A 357 -43.05 -1.58 7.90
CA GLY A 357 -43.66 -2.90 7.68
C GLY A 357 -45.10 -2.77 7.18
N GLU A 358 -45.39 -3.24 5.96
CA GLU A 358 -46.75 -3.29 5.42
C GLU A 358 -47.39 -4.70 5.55
N VAL A 359 -48.35 -4.80 6.48
CA VAL A 359 -49.76 -5.18 6.24
C VAL A 359 -50.14 -6.66 5.86
N LYS A 360 -51.12 -7.19 6.63
CA LYS A 360 -51.99 -8.42 6.47
C LYS A 360 -51.32 -9.78 6.72
N LYS A 361 -51.95 -10.81 7.34
CA LYS A 361 -53.23 -11.06 8.08
C LYS A 361 -53.01 -12.44 8.84
N SER A 362 -53.79 -12.98 9.79
CA SER A 362 -54.98 -12.57 10.56
C SER A 362 -55.50 -13.63 11.55
N ASP A 363 -56.29 -13.18 12.56
CA ASP A 363 -57.30 -13.90 13.37
C ASP A 363 -56.76 -15.11 14.19
N SER A 364 -57.16 -15.45 15.42
CA SER A 364 -58.21 -14.96 16.36
C SER A 364 -57.90 -15.47 17.81
N ASP A 365 -58.41 -14.75 18.84
CA ASP A 365 -58.85 -15.14 20.22
C ASP A 365 -58.26 -16.42 20.91
N SER A 366 -57.94 -16.46 22.22
CA SER A 366 -58.69 -15.93 23.38
C SER A 366 -57.91 -16.00 24.73
N ASP A 367 -58.06 -14.96 25.57
CA ASP A 367 -58.14 -14.82 27.05
C ASP A 367 -57.46 -15.77 28.11
N PRO A 368 -57.31 -15.31 29.40
CA PRO A 368 -56.27 -15.76 30.35
C PRO A 368 -56.81 -16.48 31.62
N ASP A 369 -55.92 -16.86 32.57
CA ASP A 369 -56.00 -16.56 34.04
C ASP A 369 -54.96 -17.37 34.90
N SER A 370 -54.71 -16.93 36.14
CA SER A 370 -53.98 -17.54 37.28
C SER A 370 -52.45 -17.77 37.13
N GLY A 371 -51.57 -17.50 38.11
CA GLY A 371 -51.77 -16.96 39.46
C GLY A 371 -51.53 -17.99 40.57
N GLU A 372 -50.32 -18.03 41.15
CA GLU A 372 -50.09 -18.25 42.58
C GLU A 372 -48.60 -18.09 42.99
N THR A 373 -48.38 -17.81 44.27
CA THR A 373 -47.09 -17.48 44.92
C THR A 373 -46.88 -18.35 46.16
N MET A 374 -45.67 -18.87 46.35
CA MET A 374 -45.02 -19.24 47.64
C MET A 374 -43.51 -19.37 47.33
N GLU A 375 -42.59 -18.67 48.00
CA GLU A 375 -42.02 -18.99 49.34
C GLU A 375 -41.46 -20.44 49.40
N THR A 376 -40.21 -20.69 49.80
CA THR A 376 -39.41 -20.02 50.86
C THR A 376 -37.88 -19.94 50.59
N ASP A 377 -37.18 -19.32 51.55
CA ASP A 377 -35.79 -19.54 51.97
C ASP A 377 -34.61 -18.94 51.17
N GLU A 378 -34.36 -17.66 51.47
CA GLU A 378 -32.99 -17.17 51.67
C GLU A 378 -32.25 -18.06 52.70
N HIS A 379 -31.18 -18.78 52.32
CA HIS A 379 -29.97 -18.99 53.16
C HIS A 379 -28.85 -19.81 52.49
N GLU A 380 -28.31 -19.40 51.33
CA GLU A 380 -27.00 -19.91 50.88
C GLU A 380 -26.16 -18.91 50.05
N TRP A 381 -26.18 -17.63 50.44
CA TRP A 381 -25.39 -16.56 49.80
C TRP A 381 -24.11 -16.15 50.56
N LYS A 382 -23.26 -17.13 50.93
CA LYS A 382 -21.86 -16.86 51.32
C LYS A 382 -20.90 -17.90 50.72
N GLN A 383 -19.85 -17.40 50.06
CA GLN A 383 -18.69 -18.10 49.50
C GLN A 383 -18.72 -18.59 48.03
N VAL A 384 -19.12 -17.74 47.06
CA VAL A 384 -18.47 -17.74 45.72
C VAL A 384 -18.32 -16.30 45.19
N SER A 385 -17.31 -15.57 45.67
CA SER A 385 -17.10 -14.14 45.35
C SER A 385 -15.72 -13.79 44.77
N ASP A 386 -14.99 -14.75 44.19
CA ASP A 386 -13.65 -14.54 43.60
C ASP A 386 -13.53 -14.88 42.09
N GLY A 387 -14.61 -15.36 41.45
CA GLY A 387 -14.56 -15.90 40.08
C GLY A 387 -14.96 -14.95 38.94
N ARG A 388 -15.72 -13.88 39.21
CA ARG A 388 -16.36 -13.07 38.13
C ARG A 388 -15.51 -11.91 37.62
N ASP A 389 -14.61 -11.38 38.45
CA ASP A 389 -13.89 -10.13 38.15
C ASP A 389 -12.80 -10.34 37.08
N VAL A 390 -12.13 -11.50 37.11
CA VAL A 390 -11.08 -11.89 36.15
C VAL A 390 -11.61 -11.94 34.70
N GLY A 391 -12.86 -12.40 34.52
CA GLY A 391 -13.50 -12.46 33.20
C GLY A 391 -13.80 -11.07 32.62
N SER A 392 -14.33 -10.17 33.45
CA SER A 392 -14.58 -8.76 33.08
C SER A 392 -13.26 -8.05 32.71
N GLN A 393 -12.24 -8.18 33.55
CA GLN A 393 -10.93 -7.59 33.31
C GLN A 393 -10.27 -8.15 32.03
N LEU A 394 -10.40 -9.45 31.74
CA LEU A 394 -9.85 -10.06 30.53
C LEU A 394 -10.56 -9.56 29.27
N VAL A 395 -11.89 -9.50 29.27
CA VAL A 395 -12.68 -8.95 28.15
C VAL A 395 -12.35 -7.48 27.92
N GLN A 396 -12.27 -6.67 28.98
CA GLN A 396 -11.89 -5.26 28.88
C GLN A 396 -10.45 -5.10 28.33
N ASN A 397 -9.51 -5.94 28.76
CA ASN A 397 -8.13 -5.95 28.25
C ASN A 397 -8.03 -6.37 26.78
N VAL A 398 -8.93 -7.24 26.30
CA VAL A 398 -9.02 -7.64 24.89
C VAL A 398 -9.62 -6.52 24.05
N LEU A 399 -10.76 -5.95 24.47
CA LEU A 399 -11.39 -4.80 23.80
C LEU A 399 -10.43 -3.62 23.68
N THR A 400 -9.80 -3.20 24.80
CA THR A 400 -8.83 -2.10 24.80
C THR A 400 -7.65 -2.35 23.85
N LYS A 401 -7.19 -3.60 23.68
CA LYS A 401 -6.15 -3.96 22.71
C LYS A 401 -6.63 -3.90 21.26
N ILE A 402 -7.89 -4.28 21.01
CA ILE A 402 -8.52 -4.17 19.69
C ILE A 402 -8.62 -2.68 19.33
N ASP A 403 -9.16 -1.86 20.23
CA ASP A 403 -9.29 -0.41 20.04
C ASP A 403 -7.92 0.24 19.75
N CYS A 404 -6.89 -0.10 20.53
CA CYS A 404 -5.52 0.37 20.31
C CYS A 404 -4.93 -0.05 18.95
N TYR A 405 -5.23 -1.27 18.46
CA TYR A 405 -4.80 -1.72 17.14
C TYR A 405 -5.54 -0.99 16.01
N THR A 406 -6.85 -0.79 16.16
CA THR A 406 -7.68 0.00 15.22
C THR A 406 -7.13 1.42 15.07
N GLN A 407 -6.80 2.10 16.17
CA GLN A 407 -6.19 3.45 16.13
C GLN A 407 -4.88 3.48 15.34
N ILE A 408 -4.00 2.47 15.48
CA ILE A 408 -2.78 2.37 14.65
C ILE A 408 -3.14 2.18 13.17
N VAL A 409 -4.09 1.28 12.88
CA VAL A 409 -4.49 1.00 11.49
C VAL A 409 -5.09 2.25 10.83
N ASP A 410 -5.97 2.99 11.50
CA ASP A 410 -6.60 4.20 10.97
C ASP A 410 -5.57 5.31 10.69
N VAL A 411 -4.65 5.53 11.65
CA VAL A 411 -3.53 6.49 11.52
C VAL A 411 -2.57 6.15 10.37
N LEU A 412 -2.54 4.91 9.90
CA LEU A 412 -1.67 4.45 8.82
C LEU A 412 -2.39 4.22 7.46
N TRP A 413 -3.70 3.93 7.44
CA TRP A 413 -4.39 3.44 6.23
C TRP A 413 -5.70 4.15 5.85
N SER A 414 -6.25 5.03 6.70
CA SER A 414 -7.51 5.72 6.36
C SER A 414 -7.33 6.75 5.24
N ASP A 415 -8.38 6.97 4.44
CA ASP A 415 -8.45 8.01 3.38
C ASP A 415 -9.67 8.95 3.56
N PRO A 416 -9.55 10.25 3.23
CA PRO A 416 -10.67 11.20 3.31
C PRO A 416 -11.65 11.05 2.14
N VAL A 417 -12.94 11.20 2.38
CA VAL A 417 -14.00 11.17 1.34
C VAL A 417 -14.92 12.40 1.42
N PRO A 418 -15.40 12.93 0.27
CA PRO A 418 -16.23 14.14 0.27
C PRO A 418 -17.64 13.95 0.85
N GLN A 419 -18.08 12.70 1.07
CA GLN A 419 -19.35 12.36 1.72
C GLN A 419 -19.18 12.28 3.25
N ASN A 420 -20.23 12.64 3.99
CA ASN A 420 -20.28 12.47 5.45
C ASN A 420 -20.23 11.00 5.89
N GLY A 421 -19.78 10.78 7.13
CA GLY A 421 -19.76 9.49 7.81
C GLY A 421 -18.38 8.86 7.94
N CYS A 422 -18.32 7.71 8.61
CA CYS A 422 -17.14 6.87 8.76
C CYS A 422 -17.51 5.44 8.36
N PHE A 423 -16.77 4.82 7.45
CA PHE A 423 -17.03 3.44 6.99
C PHE A 423 -15.73 2.73 6.58
N THR A 424 -15.74 1.40 6.53
CA THR A 424 -14.52 0.60 6.25
C THR A 424 -13.91 0.92 4.89
N ASN A 425 -12.58 1.04 4.83
CA ASN A 425 -11.86 1.23 3.56
C ASN A 425 -11.78 -0.10 2.81
N GLU A 426 -12.86 -0.44 2.11
CA GLU A 426 -12.95 -1.69 1.35
C GLU A 426 -11.90 -1.78 0.25
N VAL A 427 -11.47 -0.66 -0.34
CA VAL A 427 -10.57 -0.65 -1.50
C VAL A 427 -9.12 -0.91 -1.12
N ARG A 428 -8.65 -0.38 0.03
CA ARG A 428 -7.32 -0.72 0.58
C ARG A 428 -7.33 -1.93 1.51
N GLY A 429 -8.50 -2.31 2.03
CA GLY A 429 -8.69 -3.46 2.92
C GLY A 429 -8.37 -3.21 4.40
N GLY A 430 -8.09 -1.98 4.80
CA GLY A 430 -7.77 -1.60 6.17
C GLY A 430 -7.85 -0.09 6.37
N GLY A 431 -8.09 0.34 7.62
CA GLY A 431 -8.50 1.72 7.93
C GLY A 431 -9.94 2.00 7.51
N CYS A 432 -10.30 3.28 7.51
CA CYS A 432 -11.63 3.76 7.14
C CYS A 432 -11.59 4.84 6.06
N TYR A 433 -12.72 5.02 5.38
CA TYR A 433 -13.08 6.27 4.74
C TYR A 433 -13.77 7.17 5.76
N TRP A 434 -13.34 8.44 5.84
CA TRP A 434 -13.94 9.41 6.77
C TRP A 434 -14.34 10.72 6.07
N GLY A 435 -15.48 11.28 6.51
CA GLY A 435 -16.07 12.48 5.96
C GLY A 435 -15.63 13.81 6.60
N PRO A 436 -16.17 14.94 6.10
CA PRO A 436 -15.92 16.27 6.65
C PRO A 436 -16.57 16.47 8.04
N ASP A 437 -17.63 15.73 8.36
CA ASP A 437 -18.27 15.69 9.68
C ASP A 437 -17.36 15.06 10.75
N VAL A 438 -16.78 13.89 10.45
CA VAL A 438 -15.77 13.23 11.31
C VAL A 438 -14.57 14.14 11.54
N THR A 439 -14.16 14.88 10.50
CA THR A 439 -13.06 15.86 10.58
C THR A 439 -13.40 17.01 11.52
N GLU A 440 -14.62 17.57 11.42
CA GLU A 440 -15.07 18.64 12.30
C GLU A 440 -15.09 18.17 13.77
N GLU A 441 -15.62 16.97 14.02
CA GLU A 441 -15.71 16.40 15.36
C GLU A 441 -14.33 16.15 15.98
N VAL A 442 -13.44 15.43 15.29
CA VAL A 442 -12.10 15.07 15.83
C VAL A 442 -11.24 16.31 16.03
N LEU A 443 -11.25 17.27 15.10
CA LEU A 443 -10.51 18.52 15.27
C LEU A 443 -11.09 19.36 16.43
N GLY A 444 -12.41 19.46 16.54
CA GLY A 444 -13.08 20.15 17.65
C GLY A 444 -12.77 19.52 19.01
N ARG A 445 -12.90 18.19 19.11
CA ARG A 445 -12.63 17.36 20.31
C ARG A 445 -11.22 17.56 20.85
N HIS A 446 -10.23 17.73 19.96
CA HIS A 446 -8.82 17.94 20.31
C HIS A 446 -8.33 19.40 20.20
N ASN A 447 -9.22 20.37 19.97
CA ASN A 447 -8.90 21.79 19.82
C ASN A 447 -7.85 22.08 18.71
N LEU A 448 -7.88 21.29 17.64
CA LEU A 448 -7.03 21.39 16.46
C LEU A 448 -7.68 22.29 15.38
N GLN A 449 -6.88 22.73 14.42
CA GLN A 449 -7.29 23.58 13.29
C GLN A 449 -7.11 22.90 11.93
N LEU A 450 -6.11 22.01 11.81
CA LEU A 450 -5.69 21.43 10.54
C LEU A 450 -5.18 19.99 10.74
N LEU A 451 -5.56 19.10 9.82
CA LEU A 451 -4.99 17.76 9.65
C LEU A 451 -4.12 17.74 8.38
N ILE A 452 -2.88 17.27 8.49
CA ILE A 452 -1.97 17.04 7.37
C ILE A 452 -1.68 15.54 7.27
N ARG A 453 -1.77 14.98 6.06
CA ARG A 453 -1.63 13.54 5.81
C ARG A 453 -0.96 13.18 4.47
N SER A 454 -0.45 11.96 4.33
CA SER A 454 0.38 11.47 3.21
C SER A 454 -0.36 10.46 2.31
N HIS A 455 -0.01 9.15 2.31
CA HIS A 455 -0.67 7.93 1.76
C HIS A 455 -1.32 7.90 0.36
N GLU A 456 -1.76 9.02 -0.20
CA GLU A 456 -2.37 9.13 -1.52
C GLU A 456 -1.48 9.98 -2.40
N CYS A 457 -1.11 9.45 -3.57
CA CYS A 457 -0.52 10.27 -4.61
C CYS A 457 -1.52 11.35 -5.03
N LYS A 458 -1.08 12.61 -5.11
CA LYS A 458 -1.88 13.73 -5.64
C LYS A 458 -1.18 14.35 -6.83
N GLN A 459 -1.95 14.67 -7.87
CA GLN A 459 -1.45 15.16 -9.16
C GLN A 459 -0.46 16.33 -9.06
N ASP A 460 -0.77 17.29 -8.20
CA ASP A 460 0.00 18.51 -7.99
C ASP A 460 0.89 18.44 -6.74
N GLY A 461 1.08 17.24 -6.18
CA GLY A 461 1.84 16.97 -4.96
C GLY A 461 1.08 17.31 -3.68
N TYR A 462 -0.08 17.95 -3.75
CA TYR A 462 -0.95 18.20 -2.60
C TYR A 462 -2.42 18.34 -3.01
N GLU A 463 -3.33 18.24 -2.04
CA GLU A 463 -4.76 18.50 -2.20
C GLU A 463 -5.37 18.99 -0.87
N PHE A 464 -6.39 19.86 -0.94
CA PHE A 464 -7.22 20.21 0.21
C PHE A 464 -8.59 19.53 0.09
N CYS A 465 -9.05 18.92 1.18
CA CYS A 465 -10.43 18.45 1.32
C CYS A 465 -11.07 18.96 2.63
N HIS A 466 -12.32 18.58 2.87
CA HIS A 466 -13.11 18.89 4.08
C HIS A 466 -13.03 20.36 4.49
N ASN A 467 -13.50 21.25 3.62
CA ASN A 467 -13.52 22.71 3.83
C ASN A 467 -12.13 23.31 4.18
N ARG A 468 -11.06 22.74 3.60
CA ARG A 468 -9.64 23.06 3.83
C ARG A 468 -9.10 22.68 5.22
N LYS A 469 -9.82 21.87 6.00
CA LYS A 469 -9.35 21.35 7.30
C LYS A 469 -8.48 20.10 7.18
N VAL A 470 -8.44 19.47 6.01
CA VAL A 470 -7.54 18.34 5.70
C VAL A 470 -6.67 18.69 4.49
N VAL A 471 -5.38 18.40 4.60
CA VAL A 471 -4.37 18.54 3.55
C VAL A 471 -3.73 17.19 3.29
N THR A 472 -3.81 16.70 2.06
CA THR A 472 -2.93 15.63 1.60
C THR A 472 -1.65 16.24 1.03
N ILE A 473 -0.47 15.75 1.44
CA ILE A 473 0.85 16.17 0.96
C ILE A 473 1.65 14.94 0.48
N PHE A 474 2.24 15.04 -0.72
CA PHE A 474 2.90 13.93 -1.39
C PHE A 474 4.20 14.39 -2.05
N SER A 475 5.33 13.86 -1.59
CA SER A 475 6.66 14.35 -1.96
C SER A 475 7.36 13.47 -3.02
N ALA A 476 6.77 12.34 -3.43
CA ALA A 476 7.27 11.56 -4.56
C ALA A 476 6.77 12.15 -5.91
N SER A 477 7.68 12.63 -6.75
CA SER A 477 7.37 13.16 -8.09
C SER A 477 7.57 12.06 -9.15
N ASN A 478 6.76 12.07 -10.21
CA ASN A 478 6.75 10.99 -11.23
C ASN A 478 6.48 9.60 -10.62
N TYR A 479 5.52 9.51 -9.69
CA TYR A 479 5.24 8.32 -8.90
C TYR A 479 4.94 7.08 -9.77
N TYR A 480 4.03 7.23 -10.73
CA TYR A 480 3.67 6.14 -11.64
C TYR A 480 4.53 6.10 -12.91
N GLU A 481 4.89 7.26 -13.45
CA GLU A 481 5.64 7.40 -14.71
C GLU A 481 6.18 8.85 -14.83
N VAL A 482 7.20 9.08 -15.66
CA VAL A 482 7.69 10.44 -15.91
C VAL A 482 6.59 11.31 -16.54
N GLY A 483 6.17 12.34 -15.79
CA GLY A 483 5.06 13.23 -16.14
C GLY A 483 3.71 12.89 -15.49
N SER A 484 3.64 11.92 -14.55
CA SER A 484 2.39 11.63 -13.83
C SER A 484 1.95 12.76 -12.90
N ASN A 485 2.82 13.13 -11.96
CA ASN A 485 2.52 14.05 -10.87
C ASN A 485 3.75 14.87 -10.43
N ARG A 486 3.47 16.04 -9.84
CA ARG A 486 4.45 16.83 -9.09
C ARG A 486 4.66 16.21 -7.70
N GLY A 487 5.83 16.43 -7.13
CA GLY A 487 6.03 16.31 -5.69
C GLY A 487 5.82 17.68 -5.04
N ALA A 488 5.43 17.71 -3.77
CA ALA A 488 5.43 18.93 -2.98
C ALA A 488 5.88 18.68 -1.54
N TYR A 489 6.30 19.75 -0.87
CA TYR A 489 6.40 19.83 0.59
C TYR A 489 5.69 21.09 1.08
N ILE A 490 5.32 21.09 2.36
CA ILE A 490 4.77 22.27 3.04
C ILE A 490 5.91 22.94 3.80
N ARG A 491 5.94 24.27 3.80
CA ARG A 491 6.64 25.06 4.81
C ARG A 491 5.58 25.74 5.68
N MET A 492 5.81 25.78 7.00
CA MET A 492 4.84 26.29 7.96
C MET A 492 5.55 27.20 8.97
N GLY A 493 5.08 28.45 9.05
CA GLY A 493 5.57 29.44 10.00
C GLY A 493 4.78 29.44 11.32
N PRO A 494 5.06 30.40 12.22
CA PRO A 494 4.32 30.58 13.47
C PRO A 494 2.84 30.96 13.30
N ASP A 495 2.41 31.32 12.09
CA ASP A 495 1.02 31.57 11.72
C ASP A 495 0.24 30.28 11.39
N LEU A 496 0.95 29.13 11.33
CA LEU A 496 0.43 27.80 11.01
C LEU A 496 -0.24 27.70 9.63
N VAL A 497 0.06 28.63 8.72
CA VAL A 497 -0.45 28.61 7.35
C VAL A 497 0.44 27.70 6.49
N PRO A 498 -0.12 26.69 5.81
CA PRO A 498 0.68 25.79 4.97
C PRO A 498 1.07 26.46 3.64
N HIS A 499 2.36 26.72 3.44
CA HIS A 499 2.93 27.19 2.18
C HIS A 499 3.46 26.02 1.34
N PHE A 500 2.78 25.70 0.23
CA PHE A 500 3.12 24.57 -0.62
C PHE A 500 4.22 24.92 -1.63
N ILE A 501 5.32 24.16 -1.61
CA ILE A 501 6.39 24.26 -2.61
C ILE A 501 6.37 23.01 -3.49
N GLN A 502 5.98 23.20 -4.75
CA GLN A 502 5.88 22.13 -5.75
C GLN A 502 7.15 21.97 -6.58
N TYR A 503 7.47 20.75 -6.99
CA TYR A 503 8.62 20.42 -7.83
C TYR A 503 8.36 19.24 -8.78
N GLN A 504 9.26 19.06 -9.75
CA GLN A 504 9.28 17.93 -10.68
C GLN A 504 10.69 17.34 -10.72
N ALA A 505 10.82 16.02 -10.63
CA ALA A 505 12.12 15.35 -10.45
C ALA A 505 13.11 15.55 -11.61
N SER A 506 12.65 15.50 -12.86
CA SER A 506 13.51 15.42 -14.04
C SER A 506 13.42 16.64 -14.95
N GLN A 507 14.57 17.13 -15.43
CA GLN A 507 14.64 18.23 -16.40
C GLN A 507 13.95 17.86 -17.72
N ALA A 508 14.09 16.60 -18.18
CA ALA A 508 13.38 16.06 -19.34
C ALA A 508 11.85 16.18 -19.24
N CYS A 509 11.27 16.32 -18.04
CA CYS A 509 9.84 16.54 -17.86
C CYS A 509 9.43 18.00 -18.07
N ARG A 510 10.35 18.97 -17.96
CA ARG A 510 10.08 20.41 -18.19
C ARG A 510 9.89 20.74 -19.67
N GLU A 511 10.38 19.88 -20.56
CA GLU A 511 10.32 20.03 -22.02
C GLU A 511 9.09 19.35 -22.64
N LEU A 512 8.36 18.51 -21.88
CA LEU A 512 7.17 17.81 -22.36
C LEU A 512 5.94 18.72 -22.33
N THR A 513 5.25 18.83 -23.47
CA THR A 513 3.89 19.37 -23.48
C THR A 513 2.93 18.44 -22.72
N LEU A 514 1.85 19.00 -22.17
CA LEU A 514 0.79 18.23 -21.49
C LEU A 514 0.28 17.06 -22.35
N ARG A 515 0.23 17.23 -23.68
CA ARG A 515 -0.15 16.17 -24.64
C ARG A 515 0.85 15.01 -24.65
N GLN A 516 2.15 15.30 -24.65
CA GLN A 516 3.20 14.27 -24.65
C GLN A 516 3.27 13.56 -23.30
N SER A 517 3.13 14.31 -22.19
CA SER A 517 3.02 13.78 -20.83
C SER A 517 1.88 12.78 -20.72
N VAL A 518 0.64 13.19 -21.02
CA VAL A 518 -0.56 12.33 -20.96
C VAL A 518 -0.41 11.12 -21.89
N GLY A 519 0.12 11.29 -23.11
CA GLY A 519 0.35 10.17 -24.04
C GLY A 519 1.48 9.22 -23.65
N ARG A 520 2.38 9.61 -22.73
CA ARG A 520 3.39 8.72 -22.13
C ARG A 520 2.76 7.95 -20.96
N THR A 521 2.13 8.64 -20.03
CA THR A 521 1.49 8.04 -18.85
C THR A 521 0.38 7.06 -19.24
N GLU A 522 -0.44 7.40 -20.24
CA GLU A 522 -1.53 6.53 -20.74
C GLU A 522 -0.99 5.21 -21.31
N ARG A 523 0.09 5.24 -22.10
CA ARG A 523 0.74 4.02 -22.60
C ARG A 523 1.31 3.15 -21.48
N SER A 524 1.87 3.77 -20.45
CA SER A 524 2.43 3.07 -19.29
C SER A 524 1.32 2.43 -18.45
N ALA A 525 0.22 3.15 -18.18
CA ALA A 525 -0.97 2.62 -17.51
C ALA A 525 -1.62 1.46 -18.27
N LEU A 526 -1.78 1.58 -19.59
CA LEU A 526 -2.31 0.50 -20.44
C LEU A 526 -1.40 -0.73 -20.46
N ARG A 527 -0.07 -0.55 -20.38
CA ARG A 527 0.88 -1.67 -20.24
C ARG A 527 0.70 -2.38 -18.90
N ALA A 528 0.57 -1.63 -17.80
CA ALA A 528 0.29 -2.19 -16.48
C ALA A 528 -1.05 -2.94 -16.43
N LEU A 529 -2.10 -2.36 -17.01
CA LEU A 529 -3.43 -2.98 -17.08
C LEU A 529 -3.46 -4.25 -17.93
N ARG A 530 -2.71 -4.29 -19.06
CA ARG A 530 -2.55 -5.51 -19.87
C ARG A 530 -1.83 -6.63 -19.11
N LYS A 531 -0.84 -6.29 -18.26
CA LYS A 531 -0.21 -7.29 -17.37
C LYS A 531 -1.19 -7.88 -16.37
N GLN A 532 -2.10 -7.07 -15.80
CA GLN A 532 -3.16 -7.57 -14.92
C GLN A 532 -4.16 -8.46 -15.67
N LEU A 533 -4.60 -8.07 -16.86
CA LEU A 533 -5.45 -8.89 -17.72
C LEU A 533 -4.79 -10.24 -18.08
N TYR A 534 -3.48 -10.24 -18.39
CA TYR A 534 -2.72 -11.47 -18.64
C TYR A 534 -2.59 -12.34 -17.39
N ALA A 535 -2.28 -11.73 -16.23
CA ALA A 535 -2.15 -12.44 -14.97
C ALA A 535 -3.44 -13.16 -14.55
N HIS A 536 -4.61 -12.71 -15.01
CA HIS A 536 -5.92 -13.33 -14.76
C HIS A 536 -6.53 -14.00 -16.01
N LYS A 537 -5.72 -14.44 -16.98
CA LYS A 537 -6.21 -15.00 -18.25
C LYS A 537 -7.17 -16.19 -18.06
N SER A 538 -6.90 -17.11 -17.14
CA SER A 538 -7.74 -18.31 -16.94
C SER A 538 -9.07 -17.97 -16.26
N ASP A 539 -9.01 -17.10 -15.25
CA ASP A 539 -10.18 -16.55 -14.55
C ASP A 539 -11.11 -15.81 -15.54
N LEU A 540 -10.52 -15.01 -16.45
CA LEU A 540 -11.24 -14.30 -17.51
C LEU A 540 -11.85 -15.22 -18.57
N ILE A 541 -11.13 -16.25 -19.04
CA ILE A 541 -11.67 -17.23 -20.00
C ILE A 541 -12.90 -17.93 -19.42
N SER A 542 -12.80 -18.35 -18.15
CA SER A 542 -13.90 -19.00 -17.43
C SER A 542 -15.13 -18.07 -17.35
N ALA A 543 -14.92 -16.81 -16.97
CA ALA A 543 -15.99 -15.81 -16.93
C ALA A 543 -16.57 -15.45 -18.32
N PHE A 544 -15.78 -15.51 -19.40
CA PHE A 544 -16.30 -15.31 -20.75
C PHE A 544 -17.14 -16.50 -21.23
N GLN A 545 -16.77 -17.73 -20.86
CA GLN A 545 -17.54 -18.95 -21.17
C GLN A 545 -18.92 -18.96 -20.49
N GLU A 546 -19.06 -18.41 -19.28
CA GLU A 546 -20.38 -18.20 -18.63
C GLU A 546 -21.33 -17.32 -19.48
N PHE A 547 -20.79 -16.40 -20.28
CA PHE A 547 -21.54 -15.55 -21.19
C PHE A 547 -21.69 -16.12 -22.62
N ASP A 548 -21.06 -17.25 -22.91
CA ASP A 548 -21.07 -17.96 -24.20
C ASP A 548 -21.39 -19.46 -24.01
N PRO A 549 -22.61 -19.80 -23.55
CA PRO A 549 -22.99 -21.19 -23.27
C PRO A 549 -23.03 -22.10 -24.52
N ASN A 550 -23.00 -21.50 -25.72
CA ASN A 550 -22.94 -22.19 -27.00
C ASN A 550 -21.50 -22.38 -27.50
N ASN A 551 -20.48 -21.93 -26.74
CA ASN A 551 -19.06 -22.02 -27.04
C ASN A 551 -18.69 -21.51 -28.45
N THR A 552 -19.29 -20.38 -28.83
CA THR A 552 -19.09 -19.71 -30.12
C THR A 552 -17.76 -18.97 -30.25
N GLY A 553 -17.07 -18.73 -29.13
CA GLY A 553 -15.87 -17.89 -29.02
C GLY A 553 -16.18 -16.39 -29.00
N MET A 554 -17.46 -15.99 -29.00
CA MET A 554 -17.89 -14.61 -29.28
C MET A 554 -18.71 -14.00 -28.13
N ILE A 555 -18.29 -12.82 -27.64
CA ILE A 555 -19.01 -12.06 -26.59
C ILE A 555 -19.29 -10.61 -27.01
N SER A 556 -20.36 -10.02 -26.48
CA SER A 556 -20.65 -8.58 -26.68
C SER A 556 -19.75 -7.69 -25.81
N LEU A 557 -19.64 -6.40 -26.19
CA LEU A 557 -18.94 -5.39 -25.38
C LEU A 557 -19.46 -5.27 -23.94
N SER A 558 -20.76 -5.43 -23.73
CA SER A 558 -21.37 -5.42 -22.41
C SER A 558 -20.93 -6.61 -21.57
N GLN A 559 -20.91 -7.82 -22.14
CA GLN A 559 -20.48 -9.04 -21.46
C GLN A 559 -18.98 -8.98 -21.15
N TRP A 560 -18.14 -8.58 -22.11
CA TRP A 560 -16.70 -8.39 -21.89
C TRP A 560 -16.42 -7.41 -20.73
N ALA A 561 -17.08 -6.25 -20.70
CA ALA A 561 -16.90 -5.27 -19.64
C ALA A 561 -17.37 -5.79 -18.26
N SER A 562 -18.50 -6.50 -18.20
CA SER A 562 -19.00 -7.09 -16.95
C SER A 562 -18.11 -8.23 -16.43
N ALA A 563 -17.67 -9.14 -17.30
CA ALA A 563 -16.78 -10.24 -16.94
C ALA A 563 -15.40 -9.72 -16.47
N THR A 564 -14.83 -8.73 -17.18
CA THR A 564 -13.55 -8.13 -16.81
C THR A 564 -13.61 -7.44 -15.45
N GLU A 565 -14.69 -6.71 -15.15
CA GLU A 565 -14.89 -6.10 -13.83
C GLU A 565 -15.16 -7.16 -12.74
N SER A 566 -15.91 -8.23 -13.03
CA SER A 566 -16.19 -9.31 -12.06
C SER A 566 -14.90 -10.00 -11.57
N ILE A 567 -13.95 -10.22 -12.47
CA ILE A 567 -12.66 -10.86 -12.18
C ILE A 567 -11.66 -9.87 -11.55
N LEU A 568 -11.42 -8.71 -12.19
CA LEU A 568 -10.36 -7.80 -11.74
C LEU A 568 -10.78 -6.82 -10.63
N LYS A 569 -12.07 -6.49 -10.52
CA LYS A 569 -12.66 -5.63 -9.48
C LYS A 569 -11.96 -4.28 -9.30
N LEU A 570 -11.48 -3.69 -10.40
CA LEU A 570 -10.71 -2.44 -10.40
C LEU A 570 -11.59 -1.18 -10.42
N GLY A 571 -12.92 -1.31 -10.53
CA GLY A 571 -13.84 -0.17 -10.63
C GLY A 571 -13.63 0.68 -11.90
N LEU A 572 -13.06 0.09 -12.96
CA LEU A 572 -12.62 0.84 -14.13
C LEU A 572 -13.74 1.03 -15.16
N PRO A 573 -13.75 2.15 -15.91
CA PRO A 573 -14.72 2.39 -16.97
C PRO A 573 -14.39 1.58 -18.23
N TRP A 574 -14.44 0.25 -18.16
CA TRP A 574 -14.04 -0.69 -19.21
C TRP A 574 -14.62 -0.37 -20.60
N ARG A 575 -15.90 0.05 -20.66
CA ARG A 575 -16.57 0.45 -21.90
C ARG A 575 -15.87 1.61 -22.61
N VAL A 576 -15.23 2.52 -21.87
CA VAL A 576 -14.42 3.64 -22.39
C VAL A 576 -13.03 3.16 -22.82
N LEU A 577 -12.41 2.28 -22.02
CA LEU A 577 -11.10 1.70 -22.28
C LEU A 577 -11.07 0.75 -23.49
N ARG A 578 -12.23 0.23 -23.92
CA ARG A 578 -12.40 -0.63 -25.11
C ARG A 578 -11.57 -0.18 -26.30
N SER A 579 -11.61 1.10 -26.68
CA SER A 579 -10.92 1.58 -27.89
C SER A 579 -9.39 1.44 -27.86
N GLN A 580 -8.81 1.20 -26.67
CA GLN A 580 -7.37 1.05 -26.42
C GLN A 580 -6.97 -0.39 -26.04
N LEU A 581 -7.93 -1.21 -25.58
CA LEU A 581 -7.72 -2.59 -25.14
C LEU A 581 -8.32 -3.64 -26.08
N ALA A 582 -9.37 -3.30 -26.83
CA ALA A 582 -10.30 -4.21 -27.50
C ALA A 582 -10.67 -3.69 -28.91
N SER A 583 -9.65 -3.42 -29.73
CA SER A 583 -9.79 -2.82 -31.07
C SER A 583 -10.28 -3.78 -32.15
N SER A 584 -10.20 -5.09 -31.94
CA SER A 584 -10.46 -6.15 -32.93
C SER A 584 -11.94 -6.61 -33.04
N MET A 585 -12.88 -5.85 -32.47
CA MET A 585 -14.32 -6.17 -32.55
C MET A 585 -14.89 -5.99 -33.96
N GLN A 586 -15.48 -7.06 -34.51
CA GLN A 586 -16.28 -7.03 -35.74
C GLN A 586 -17.77 -7.05 -35.38
N ASN A 587 -18.60 -6.24 -36.05
CA ASN A 587 -20.06 -6.17 -35.87
C ASN A 587 -20.58 -6.01 -34.42
N GLY A 588 -19.77 -5.52 -33.49
CA GLY A 588 -20.14 -5.30 -32.08
C GLY A 588 -19.86 -6.47 -31.13
N THR A 589 -19.36 -7.59 -31.64
CA THR A 589 -18.88 -8.73 -30.86
C THR A 589 -17.35 -8.84 -30.91
N MET A 590 -16.79 -9.54 -29.92
CA MET A 590 -15.36 -9.82 -29.75
C MET A 590 -15.15 -11.33 -29.77
N ASP A 591 -14.23 -11.80 -30.59
CA ASP A 591 -13.60 -13.11 -30.43
C ASP A 591 -12.65 -13.04 -29.23
N TYR A 592 -13.04 -13.62 -28.09
CA TYR A 592 -12.25 -13.50 -26.86
C TYR A 592 -11.00 -14.39 -26.90
N GLN A 593 -11.00 -15.50 -27.64
CA GLN A 593 -9.82 -16.34 -27.80
C GLN A 593 -8.75 -15.65 -28.65
N LYS A 594 -9.16 -15.01 -29.75
CA LYS A 594 -8.28 -14.18 -30.59
C LYS A 594 -7.80 -12.95 -29.85
N TRP A 595 -8.66 -12.29 -29.07
CA TRP A 595 -8.26 -11.15 -28.24
C TRP A 595 -7.16 -11.53 -27.22
N ILE A 596 -7.28 -12.68 -26.55
CA ILE A 596 -6.26 -13.17 -25.61
C ILE A 596 -4.94 -13.51 -26.32
N ARG A 597 -5.00 -14.14 -27.50
CA ARG A 597 -3.81 -14.36 -28.34
C ARG A 597 -3.18 -13.04 -28.79
N GLU A 598 -3.97 -12.08 -29.24
CA GLU A 598 -3.51 -10.77 -29.74
C GLU A 598 -2.71 -9.96 -28.70
N PHE A 599 -3.09 -9.98 -27.41
CA PHE A 599 -2.26 -9.32 -26.38
C PHE A 599 -1.06 -10.17 -25.94
N SER A 600 -1.16 -11.51 -25.98
CA SER A 600 -0.05 -12.42 -25.67
C SER A 600 1.12 -12.28 -26.65
N ILE A 601 0.85 -11.92 -27.91
CA ILE A 601 1.86 -11.76 -28.98
C ILE A 601 2.79 -10.54 -28.79
N THR A 602 2.55 -9.69 -27.78
CA THR A 602 3.45 -8.55 -27.46
C THR A 602 4.74 -8.97 -26.72
N GLU A 603 4.86 -10.22 -26.30
CA GLU A 603 6.04 -10.77 -25.61
C GLU A 603 6.69 -11.87 -26.47
N PRO A 604 7.93 -11.69 -26.95
CA PRO A 604 8.48 -12.54 -28.00
C PRO A 604 8.96 -13.91 -27.47
N LYS A 605 8.29 -14.97 -27.95
CA LYS A 605 8.64 -16.40 -27.88
C LYS A 605 8.45 -17.09 -26.51
N LEU A 606 7.27 -17.68 -26.30
CA LEU A 606 7.13 -18.91 -25.50
C LEU A 606 5.87 -19.73 -25.89
N GLU A 607 5.74 -20.11 -27.16
CA GLU A 607 4.57 -20.87 -27.68
C GLU A 607 4.47 -22.32 -27.18
N VAL A 608 5.39 -22.80 -26.33
CA VAL A 608 5.49 -24.21 -25.91
C VAL A 608 4.84 -24.48 -24.54
N LEU A 609 4.55 -23.45 -23.74
CA LEU A 609 4.13 -23.61 -22.32
C LEU A 609 2.81 -22.90 -21.96
N SER A 610 1.98 -22.53 -22.94
CA SER A 610 0.77 -21.71 -22.76
C SER A 610 -0.27 -22.26 -21.77
N ASP A 611 -0.28 -23.58 -21.56
CA ASP A 611 -1.40 -24.34 -21.03
C ASP A 611 -1.24 -24.74 -19.54
N THR A 612 -0.13 -24.37 -18.88
CA THR A 612 0.09 -24.72 -17.47
C THR A 612 -0.43 -23.63 -16.51
N SER A 613 -1.38 -24.02 -15.64
CA SER A 613 -1.86 -23.24 -14.47
C SER A 613 -0.72 -22.76 -13.56
N ILE A 614 0.41 -23.48 -13.59
CA ILE A 614 1.62 -23.20 -12.83
C ILE A 614 2.26 -21.87 -13.27
N LEU A 615 2.48 -21.67 -14.58
CA LEU A 615 3.07 -20.44 -15.11
C LEU A 615 2.21 -19.21 -14.80
N GLU A 616 0.89 -19.32 -14.85
CA GLU A 616 -0.01 -18.23 -14.48
C GLU A 616 0.08 -17.89 -12.98
N THR A 617 0.14 -18.90 -12.12
CA THR A 617 0.34 -18.73 -10.67
C THR A 617 1.69 -18.10 -10.33
N MET A 618 2.73 -18.40 -11.11
CA MET A 618 4.07 -17.82 -10.95
C MET A 618 4.17 -16.41 -11.56
N TYR A 619 3.49 -16.12 -12.67
CA TYR A 619 3.41 -14.78 -13.27
C TYR A 619 2.57 -13.82 -12.41
N LYS A 620 1.48 -14.30 -11.77
CA LYS A 620 0.75 -13.61 -10.69
C LYS A 620 1.69 -13.15 -9.55
N ASN A 621 2.83 -13.82 -9.37
CA ASN A 621 3.85 -13.51 -8.37
C ASN A 621 5.21 -13.06 -8.98
N HIS A 622 5.26 -12.59 -10.23
CA HIS A 622 6.50 -12.35 -10.96
C HIS A 622 7.50 -11.41 -10.23
N SER A 623 7.02 -10.38 -9.52
CA SER A 623 7.87 -9.50 -8.70
C SER A 623 8.65 -10.25 -7.61
N ASN A 624 8.02 -11.31 -7.10
CA ASN A 624 8.41 -12.09 -5.93
C ASN A 624 9.16 -13.36 -6.32
N LEU A 625 9.44 -13.64 -7.61
CA LEU A 625 10.12 -14.87 -8.03
C LEU A 625 11.47 -15.10 -7.34
N GLU A 626 12.27 -14.04 -7.14
CA GLU A 626 13.52 -14.14 -6.36
C GLU A 626 13.26 -14.44 -4.87
N THR A 627 12.13 -13.97 -4.32
CA THR A 627 11.71 -14.32 -2.96
C THR A 627 11.26 -15.78 -2.92
N ILE A 628 10.43 -16.22 -3.87
CA ILE A 628 9.97 -17.61 -4.02
C ILE A 628 11.13 -18.57 -4.22
N PHE A 629 12.14 -18.19 -5.00
CA PHE A 629 13.38 -18.96 -5.14
C PHE A 629 14.02 -19.22 -3.77
N ARG A 630 14.18 -18.16 -2.96
CA ARG A 630 14.71 -18.22 -1.58
C ARG A 630 13.74 -18.80 -0.53
N ILE A 631 12.49 -19.09 -0.92
CA ILE A 631 11.50 -19.84 -0.12
C ILE A 631 11.67 -21.34 -0.39
N ILE A 632 11.93 -21.72 -1.64
CA ILE A 632 12.14 -23.10 -2.08
C ILE A 632 13.57 -23.58 -1.72
N ASP A 633 14.58 -22.72 -1.83
CA ASP A 633 15.97 -22.91 -1.38
C ASP A 633 16.01 -22.91 0.16
N THR A 634 15.58 -24.04 0.75
CA THR A 634 15.42 -24.24 2.20
C THR A 634 16.75 -24.45 2.89
N ASP A 635 17.71 -25.09 2.22
CA ASP A 635 19.06 -25.31 2.73
C ASP A 635 20.00 -24.11 2.55
N HIS A 636 19.58 -23.13 1.75
CA HIS A 636 20.32 -21.90 1.42
C HIS A 636 21.61 -22.16 0.62
N SER A 637 21.66 -23.25 -0.13
CA SER A 637 22.73 -23.58 -1.08
C SER A 637 22.81 -22.58 -2.24
N GLY A 638 21.71 -21.89 -2.56
CA GLY A 638 21.62 -20.93 -3.66
C GLY A 638 21.22 -21.54 -5.01
N SER A 639 20.91 -22.85 -5.02
CA SER A 639 20.25 -23.58 -6.10
C SER A 639 19.08 -24.35 -5.50
N ILE A 640 18.00 -24.54 -6.26
CA ILE A 640 16.87 -25.37 -5.83
C ILE A 640 17.13 -26.82 -6.23
N SER A 641 17.12 -27.75 -5.27
CA SER A 641 17.08 -29.17 -5.61
C SER A 641 15.70 -29.59 -6.15
N PHE A 642 15.65 -30.62 -6.99
CA PHE A 642 14.37 -31.14 -7.50
C PHE A 642 13.45 -31.63 -6.37
N GLU A 643 14.01 -32.09 -5.25
CA GLU A 643 13.23 -32.50 -4.07
C GLU A 643 12.61 -31.30 -3.36
N GLU A 644 13.34 -30.19 -3.16
CA GLU A 644 12.78 -28.95 -2.59
C GLU A 644 11.70 -28.32 -3.49
N PHE A 645 11.93 -28.32 -4.81
CA PHE A 645 10.95 -27.88 -5.79
C PHE A 645 9.66 -28.71 -5.68
N HIS A 646 9.81 -30.04 -5.63
CA HIS A 646 8.70 -30.98 -5.54
C HIS A 646 7.95 -30.92 -4.19
N GLN A 647 8.66 -30.80 -3.07
CA GLN A 647 8.07 -30.62 -1.73
C GLN A 647 7.29 -29.31 -1.64
N THR A 648 7.88 -28.20 -2.10
CA THR A 648 7.20 -26.90 -2.11
C THR A 648 5.97 -26.93 -3.01
N TRP A 649 6.04 -27.61 -4.15
CA TRP A 649 4.90 -27.71 -5.06
C TRP A 649 3.80 -28.67 -4.57
N LYS A 650 4.14 -29.73 -3.83
CA LYS A 650 3.15 -30.56 -3.12
C LYS A 650 2.45 -29.80 -2.00
N LEU A 651 3.19 -28.98 -1.24
CA LEU A 651 2.61 -28.05 -0.28
C LEU A 651 1.66 -27.06 -0.96
N LEU A 652 2.06 -26.41 -2.06
CA LEU A 652 1.22 -25.49 -2.82
C LEU A 652 -0.02 -26.17 -3.40
N SER A 653 0.12 -27.33 -4.03
CA SER A 653 -0.97 -28.16 -4.59
C SER A 653 -2.05 -28.46 -3.52
N SER A 654 -1.62 -28.95 -2.35
CA SER A 654 -2.48 -29.21 -1.19
C SER A 654 -3.20 -27.94 -0.69
N HIS A 655 -2.51 -26.79 -0.65
CA HIS A 655 -3.06 -25.53 -0.14
C HIS A 655 -3.95 -24.78 -1.13
N LEU A 656 -3.78 -25.00 -2.45
CA LEU A 656 -4.55 -24.38 -3.53
C LEU A 656 -5.77 -25.20 -3.96
N LYS A 657 -5.95 -26.42 -3.44
CA LYS A 657 -7.00 -27.38 -3.86
C LYS A 657 -6.98 -27.69 -5.36
N THR A 658 -5.80 -27.66 -5.97
CA THR A 658 -5.61 -27.94 -7.39
C THR A 658 -4.80 -29.23 -7.52
N GLU A 659 -5.39 -30.29 -8.06
CA GLU A 659 -4.65 -31.55 -8.27
C GLU A 659 -3.65 -31.38 -9.40
N ILE A 660 -2.37 -31.25 -9.03
CA ILE A 660 -1.23 -31.22 -9.96
C ILE A 660 -0.51 -32.55 -9.78
N SER A 661 -0.33 -33.29 -10.88
CA SER A 661 0.28 -34.62 -10.84
C SER A 661 1.79 -34.53 -10.60
N ASP A 662 2.34 -35.45 -9.80
CA ASP A 662 3.79 -35.54 -9.52
C ASP A 662 4.64 -35.53 -10.80
N LYS A 663 4.13 -36.16 -11.87
CA LYS A 663 4.77 -36.15 -13.18
C LYS A 663 4.86 -34.74 -13.78
N ALA A 664 3.79 -33.94 -13.74
CA ALA A 664 3.82 -32.58 -14.27
C ALA A 664 4.77 -31.65 -13.47
N ILE A 665 5.00 -31.94 -12.19
CA ILE A 665 5.97 -31.20 -11.35
C ILE A 665 7.40 -31.56 -11.76
N ALA A 666 7.69 -32.85 -11.96
CA ALA A 666 8.99 -33.33 -12.42
C ALA A 666 9.32 -32.88 -13.86
N ASP A 667 8.34 -32.99 -14.78
CA ASP A 667 8.45 -32.50 -16.17
C ASP A 667 8.73 -30.98 -16.19
N LEU A 668 8.12 -30.21 -15.28
CA LEU A 668 8.39 -28.77 -15.13
C LEU A 668 9.79 -28.50 -14.58
N ALA A 669 10.22 -29.16 -13.51
CA ALA A 669 11.57 -28.98 -12.94
C ALA A 669 12.66 -29.26 -13.99
N GLN A 670 12.52 -30.37 -14.73
CA GLN A 670 13.43 -30.75 -15.81
C GLN A 670 13.37 -29.81 -17.04
N SER A 671 12.31 -29.01 -17.19
CA SER A 671 12.22 -27.98 -18.24
C SER A 671 12.85 -26.64 -17.86
N ILE A 672 13.07 -26.41 -16.56
CA ILE A 672 13.71 -25.22 -16.00
C ILE A 672 15.23 -25.43 -15.86
N ASP A 673 15.66 -26.65 -15.52
CA ASP A 673 17.05 -27.10 -15.53
C ASP A 673 17.59 -27.16 -16.97
N PHE A 674 18.12 -26.02 -17.45
CA PHE A 674 18.64 -25.86 -18.81
C PHE A 674 19.98 -26.55 -18.99
N ASN A 675 20.82 -26.55 -17.94
CA ASN A 675 22.17 -27.10 -17.98
C ASN A 675 22.21 -28.63 -17.77
N LYS A 676 21.15 -29.20 -17.17
CA LYS A 676 20.93 -30.61 -16.84
C LYS A 676 21.80 -31.16 -15.70
N ASP A 677 22.11 -30.34 -14.70
CA ASP A 677 22.85 -30.75 -13.50
C ASP A 677 21.97 -31.39 -12.41
N GLY A 678 20.64 -31.35 -12.55
CA GLY A 678 19.70 -31.91 -11.57
C GLY A 678 19.37 -30.96 -10.40
N SER A 679 19.81 -29.71 -10.49
CA SER A 679 19.38 -28.59 -9.68
C SER A 679 18.82 -27.47 -10.58
N ILE A 680 18.27 -26.43 -9.97
CA ILE A 680 17.78 -25.24 -10.68
C ILE A 680 18.49 -24.04 -10.07
N ASP A 681 19.44 -23.45 -10.79
CA ASP A 681 20.14 -22.25 -10.29
C ASP A 681 19.24 -20.99 -10.38
N ILE A 682 19.62 -19.90 -9.72
CA ILE A 682 18.83 -18.66 -9.71
C ILE A 682 18.69 -18.01 -11.10
N ASN A 683 19.65 -18.21 -11.99
CA ASN A 683 19.57 -17.75 -13.38
C ASN A 683 18.61 -18.63 -14.17
N GLU A 684 18.69 -19.95 -14.06
CA GLU A 684 17.82 -20.91 -14.74
C GLU A 684 16.36 -20.75 -14.31
N PHE A 685 16.12 -20.68 -13.00
CA PHE A 685 14.83 -20.34 -12.43
C PHE A 685 14.31 -19.04 -13.01
N MET A 686 15.12 -17.97 -13.00
CA MET A 686 14.69 -16.68 -13.51
C MET A 686 14.49 -16.70 -15.04
N GLU A 687 15.36 -17.34 -15.81
CA GLU A 687 15.40 -17.36 -17.28
C GLU A 687 14.24 -18.17 -17.86
N ALA A 688 13.80 -19.23 -17.18
CA ALA A 688 12.53 -19.91 -17.47
C ALA A 688 11.31 -18.97 -17.36
N PHE A 689 11.44 -17.85 -16.65
CA PHE A 689 10.44 -16.77 -16.56
C PHE A 689 10.85 -15.47 -17.26
N ARG A 690 12.03 -15.37 -17.92
CA ARG A 690 12.64 -14.09 -18.34
C ARG A 690 12.55 -13.75 -19.83
N LEU A 691 11.73 -14.44 -20.62
CA LEU A 691 11.50 -14.06 -22.02
C LEU A 691 10.62 -12.79 -22.19
N VAL A 692 10.88 -11.77 -21.35
CA VAL A 692 10.34 -10.41 -21.38
C VAL A 692 11.35 -9.37 -20.84
N ASP A 693 12.41 -9.01 -21.58
CA ASP A 693 12.95 -7.63 -21.54
C ASP A 693 13.86 -7.20 -22.72
N LEU A 694 13.72 -7.80 -23.92
CA LEU A 694 14.41 -7.36 -25.13
C LEU A 694 13.55 -6.44 -26.03
N SER A 695 13.24 -5.24 -25.51
CA SER A 695 12.81 -4.09 -26.33
C SER A 695 13.00 -2.72 -25.64
N ALA A 696 14.00 -2.60 -24.75
CA ALA A 696 14.36 -1.34 -24.09
C ALA A 696 15.54 -0.59 -24.76
N HIS A 697 16.08 -1.11 -25.87
CA HIS A 697 17.20 -0.52 -26.62
C HIS A 697 16.90 -0.52 -28.13
N THR A 698 16.05 0.40 -28.59
CA THR A 698 16.08 1.01 -29.94
C THR A 698 15.25 2.29 -29.94
#